data_AF-A0A8H4NXQ9-F1
#
_entry.id   AF-A0A8H4NXQ9-F1
#
_cell.length_a   1.000
_cell.length_b   1.000
_cell.length_c   1.000
_cell.angle_alpha   90.00
_cell.angle_beta   90.00
_cell.angle_gamma   90.00
#
_symmetry.space_group_name_H-M   'P 1'
#
loop_
_entity.id
_entity.type
_entity.pdbx_description
1 polymer ?
#
loop_
_entity_poly.entity_id
_entity_poly.type
_entity_poly.pdbx_seq_one_letter_code
_entity_poly.pdbx_strand_id
1 'polypeptide(L)'
;MLLFSHLGPSEDSIHASHTGTSAGHGTPNTRSRREPGQTEPDLLYLNILQDTVNDTSAAHTDASDHETNDGPDDSFNTQIHHWNPPPQLDDIDNEYLIKKKLFELPPPRYMDAIVRAYFDYVHPYAPILNRTDFVQSYRSGTYSPFLMYAMSTAACLYVPSEVILGCGYADRAGAQTDFFSKAKLFHDFYVQGDQLSMLQGSTILSATILDHPSDKDFQYWFYNSVRRASKLGIHNACLRDGKSQKLYRRIWWVLHVGLHSHLFYTAANMLKNGDIFHAFVNTQNMRLLANAPPIKPPTEDDWELEDIDQGPGLLSPITQAQKFSFIAHCELAQIFGDIMSASTSSSASVDDVHKLIHQLDLWRVSLSEKMQPATSFTEGEFYHLQALTTSYRFECIMCRLLRRGRWQIRDGELREWAQQRFRSAIGELDNIVKRVMINNAMQKLPITFITTITALLALHVESALDSSESALIRSMARISIQHTMLALDQIRDIPAIKRALPAFESVLSKNKLYPCCLVDKRFLMATYLEHTDRAYFPALLLPAALPQLLSTNTPDKPWVIDKDLSGTYGGIMPITTHKMTSNMKYLQSLTAVVLAICAVGEARGLHYSSESPLTIKTTSGHLSGFINETAPDVRQFLGVPYAEPPLKSRRFQPPHRKHSTAHISAKKYAPSCKQIISKSPTVYTEHMTQFLINGGDSEDCLYLNVYAPLKPTSKRLPVFIYIPGGGFTGGGADSLYKIPDKWIQKTQSHIVVTMNYRVNLFGFPNAESAHQNVGLLDQRMVVEWARDNIGAFGGDPQQMILWGQSAGAGSVGMYGYAYPKDLIVKGLISDSGAPGMLVKPYGNYSSFDTLASKVGCAHLKGRKQLSCMQMLDASLLQKVYSETSSISFTPVGDNVTAFSNTTDRLSRGLVTKVPWIFGNNANEGAGFGTYNASGLSPSQTAIGLQAITCPVAAEVRDRAKFGYSTYRYYYTGNFSNISPLPWIGATHSAELPLLFGTHYEYRGNSTAYEWEVAEGMQSLWLSFAENPQKAPKAMNGITWPLYKPEQRKMAVIAEANAKWFQLRDESLTENQCKTT
;
A
#
# COMPACT_ATOMS: atom_id res chain seq x y z
N MET A 1 0.41 -73.11 -15.17
CA MET A 1 -0.08 -74.46 -14.84
C MET A 1 -0.25 -74.49 -13.32
N LEU A 2 -1.50 -74.68 -12.83
CA LEU A 2 -1.89 -75.21 -11.48
C LEU A 2 -1.54 -74.34 -10.24
N LEU A 3 -2.27 -74.28 -9.12
CA LEU A 3 -3.66 -74.53 -8.66
C LEU A 3 -3.69 -74.31 -7.11
N PHE A 4 -4.85 -73.93 -6.54
CA PHE A 4 -5.36 -74.21 -5.15
C PHE A 4 -4.62 -73.67 -3.90
N SER A 5 -5.17 -73.46 -2.68
CA SER A 5 -6.53 -73.34 -2.07
C SER A 5 -6.40 -73.19 -0.54
N HIS A 6 -7.31 -72.42 0.10
CA HIS A 6 -8.10 -72.72 1.34
C HIS A 6 -7.47 -73.04 2.74
N LEU A 7 -7.87 -72.28 3.79
CA LEU A 7 -8.74 -72.65 4.97
C LEU A 7 -8.52 -71.75 6.23
N GLY A 8 -9.63 -71.40 6.94
CA GLY A 8 -9.68 -70.83 8.32
C GLY A 8 -9.59 -71.92 9.42
N PRO A 9 -10.11 -71.78 10.68
CA PRO A 9 -11.21 -70.91 11.18
C PRO A 9 -11.14 -70.38 12.68
N SER A 10 -12.22 -69.64 13.11
CA SER A 10 -12.97 -69.62 14.43
C SER A 10 -12.30 -69.23 15.78
N GLU A 11 -12.91 -68.71 16.86
CA GLU A 11 -14.26 -68.21 17.30
C GLU A 11 -14.17 -67.61 18.74
N ASP A 12 -15.16 -66.79 19.16
CA ASP A 12 -15.80 -66.61 20.50
C ASP A 12 -15.06 -66.05 21.76
N SER A 13 -15.68 -65.50 22.83
CA SER A 13 -16.91 -64.72 23.16
C SER A 13 -16.97 -64.45 24.71
N ILE A 14 -17.83 -63.51 25.20
CA ILE A 14 -18.56 -63.47 26.53
C ILE A 14 -18.02 -62.72 27.81
N HIS A 15 -18.79 -61.67 28.21
CA HIS A 15 -19.39 -61.16 29.49
C HIS A 15 -18.79 -61.14 30.94
N ALA A 16 -19.16 -60.02 31.64
CA ALA A 16 -19.71 -59.84 33.03
C ALA A 16 -18.75 -59.96 34.25
N SER A 17 -18.91 -59.33 35.44
CA SER A 17 -19.85 -58.38 36.10
C SER A 17 -19.40 -58.14 37.57
N HIS A 18 -19.74 -56.98 38.19
CA HIS A 18 -20.11 -56.69 39.62
C HIS A 18 -19.15 -57.12 40.79
N THR A 19 -19.04 -56.58 42.01
CA THR A 19 -19.74 -55.70 43.01
C THR A 19 -18.68 -55.44 44.15
N GLY A 20 -18.60 -54.36 44.96
CA GLY A 20 -19.54 -53.80 45.96
C GLY A 20 -18.85 -53.32 47.27
N THR A 21 -19.46 -52.32 47.95
CA THR A 21 -19.42 -51.92 49.41
C THR A 21 -18.17 -51.20 50.01
N SER A 22 -18.20 -49.92 50.48
CA SER A 22 -18.86 -49.17 51.62
C SER A 22 -18.11 -49.29 52.97
N ALA A 23 -17.91 -48.32 53.89
CA ALA A 23 -18.30 -46.91 54.13
C ALA A 23 -17.43 -46.31 55.27
N GLY A 24 -17.44 -44.97 55.45
CA GLY A 24 -16.95 -44.28 56.67
C GLY A 24 -16.84 -42.75 56.51
N HIS A 25 -17.65 -41.97 57.24
CA HIS A 25 -17.89 -40.52 57.12
C HIS A 25 -17.06 -39.62 58.07
N GLY A 26 -16.77 -38.39 57.62
CA GLY A 26 -16.40 -37.22 58.42
C GLY A 26 -16.16 -35.97 57.56
N THR A 27 -16.98 -34.91 57.72
CA THR A 27 -16.91 -33.59 57.03
C THR A 27 -17.19 -32.46 58.05
N PRO A 28 -16.99 -31.14 57.79
CA PRO A 28 -16.62 -30.46 56.53
C PRO A 28 -15.48 -29.42 56.66
N ASN A 29 -14.71 -29.19 55.59
CA ASN A 29 -13.95 -27.96 55.39
C ASN A 29 -13.93 -27.62 53.90
N THR A 30 -14.74 -26.64 53.50
CA THR A 30 -14.91 -26.21 52.10
C THR A 30 -13.75 -25.35 51.65
N ARG A 31 -12.71 -25.99 51.10
CA ARG A 31 -11.85 -25.39 50.07
C ARG A 31 -12.67 -25.27 48.78
N SER A 32 -12.56 -24.13 48.11
CA SER A 32 -13.21 -23.87 46.83
C SER A 32 -12.83 -24.94 45.80
N ARG A 33 -13.85 -25.44 45.11
CA ARG A 33 -13.73 -26.32 43.95
C ARG A 33 -13.00 -25.57 42.83
N ARG A 34 -11.96 -26.20 42.29
CA ARG A 34 -11.61 -26.05 40.86
C ARG A 34 -12.74 -26.69 40.05
N GLU A 35 -13.24 -25.98 39.05
CA GLU A 35 -14.02 -26.60 37.98
C GLU A 35 -13.08 -27.40 37.06
N PRO A 36 -13.44 -28.63 36.66
CA PRO A 36 -12.71 -29.37 35.65
C PRO A 36 -13.19 -28.97 34.26
N GLY A 37 -12.38 -28.18 33.55
CA GLY A 37 -12.67 -27.78 32.18
C GLY A 37 -12.21 -26.36 31.87
N GLN A 38 -10.91 -26.12 31.92
CA GLN A 38 -10.32 -24.91 31.35
C GLN A 38 -9.20 -25.33 30.40
N THR A 39 -9.28 -24.86 29.18
CA THR A 39 -8.29 -25.09 28.13
C THR A 39 -7.26 -23.96 28.13
N GLU A 40 -6.06 -24.22 27.64
CA GLU A 40 -4.96 -23.25 27.50
C GLU A 40 -5.35 -21.87 26.87
N PRO A 41 -6.35 -21.77 25.97
CA PRO A 41 -6.91 -20.49 25.51
C PRO A 41 -7.55 -19.63 26.61
N ASP A 42 -8.16 -20.25 27.62
CA ASP A 42 -8.83 -19.53 28.72
C ASP A 42 -7.82 -18.84 29.65
N LEU A 43 -6.62 -19.41 29.77
CA LEU A 43 -5.49 -18.84 30.52
C LEU A 43 -4.77 -17.74 29.71
N LEU A 44 -4.71 -17.88 28.38
CA LEU A 44 -4.15 -16.84 27.49
C LEU A 44 -5.07 -15.62 27.42
N TYR A 45 -6.40 -15.85 27.43
CA TYR A 45 -7.42 -14.81 27.47
C TYR A 45 -7.37 -14.01 28.78
N LEU A 46 -7.21 -14.68 29.92
CA LEU A 46 -7.01 -14.01 31.22
C LEU A 46 -5.75 -13.14 31.26
N ASN A 47 -4.66 -13.57 30.62
CA ASN A 47 -3.42 -12.77 30.54
C ASN A 47 -3.56 -11.54 29.62
N ILE A 48 -4.29 -11.66 28.50
CA ILE A 48 -4.60 -10.52 27.62
C ILE A 48 -5.47 -9.48 28.36
N LEU A 49 -6.38 -9.94 29.22
CA LEU A 49 -7.18 -9.07 30.09
C LEU A 49 -6.35 -8.42 31.21
N GLN A 50 -5.27 -9.06 31.65
CA GLN A 50 -4.36 -8.53 32.67
C GLN A 50 -3.40 -7.48 32.08
N ASP A 51 -2.98 -7.64 30.83
CA ASP A 51 -2.16 -6.66 30.11
C ASP A 51 -2.95 -5.39 29.74
N THR A 52 -4.26 -5.51 29.45
CA THR A 52 -5.14 -4.34 29.24
C THR A 52 -5.46 -3.57 30.52
N VAL A 53 -5.42 -4.21 31.69
CA VAL A 53 -5.55 -3.54 33.00
C VAL A 53 -4.33 -2.65 33.28
N ASN A 54 -3.14 -3.06 32.81
CA ASN A 54 -1.90 -2.30 32.99
C ASN A 54 -1.84 -1.04 32.09
N ASP A 55 -2.39 -1.07 30.87
CA ASP A 55 -2.42 0.10 29.98
C ASP A 55 -3.39 1.21 30.44
N THR A 56 -4.41 0.89 31.24
CA THR A 56 -5.31 1.89 31.85
C THR A 56 -4.77 2.49 33.16
N SER A 57 -3.67 1.96 33.71
CA SER A 57 -3.12 2.44 34.99
C SER A 57 -2.28 3.72 34.88
N ALA A 58 -2.02 4.22 33.67
CA ALA A 58 -1.23 5.44 33.44
C ALA A 58 -2.05 6.75 33.42
N ALA A 59 -3.37 6.71 33.66
CA ALA A 59 -4.25 7.89 33.63
C ALA A 59 -4.92 8.23 34.97
N HIS A 60 -4.37 7.76 36.09
CA HIS A 60 -4.85 8.15 37.42
C HIS A 60 -3.79 8.99 38.15
N THR A 61 -4.00 10.31 38.16
CA THR A 61 -3.48 11.18 39.21
C THR A 61 -4.62 11.54 40.15
N ASP A 62 -4.32 11.39 41.45
CA ASP A 62 -5.17 11.58 42.62
C ASP A 62 -6.13 12.77 42.56
N ALA A 63 -7.39 12.49 42.89
CA ALA A 63 -8.33 13.46 43.44
C ALA A 63 -9.32 12.73 44.35
N SER A 64 -8.88 12.36 45.55
CA SER A 64 -9.77 12.17 46.70
C SER A 64 -9.78 13.45 47.54
N ASP A 65 -10.95 13.70 48.13
CA ASP A 65 -11.26 14.68 49.19
C ASP A 65 -11.70 16.08 48.75
N HIS A 66 -13.01 16.22 48.52
CA HIS A 66 -13.83 17.14 49.30
C HIS A 66 -15.33 16.86 49.10
N GLU A 67 -15.96 16.27 50.12
CA GLU A 67 -17.41 16.39 50.33
C GLU A 67 -17.75 17.82 50.74
N THR A 68 -18.67 18.46 50.02
CA THR A 68 -19.65 19.39 50.61
C THR A 68 -20.96 19.33 49.83
N ASN A 69 -22.02 18.99 50.55
CA ASN A 69 -23.43 19.13 50.18
C ASN A 69 -23.76 20.54 49.67
N ASP A 70 -24.51 20.63 48.58
CA ASP A 70 -25.77 21.37 48.51
C ASP A 70 -26.49 21.08 47.17
N GLY A 71 -27.75 20.65 47.24
CA GLY A 71 -28.63 20.44 46.07
C GLY A 71 -29.10 21.77 45.44
N PRO A 72 -29.77 21.72 44.27
CA PRO A 72 -31.13 21.17 44.27
C PRO A 72 -31.43 20.21 43.10
N ASP A 73 -32.21 19.18 43.45
CA ASP A 73 -33.23 18.47 42.67
C ASP A 73 -33.26 18.73 41.15
N ASP A 74 -32.56 17.88 40.39
CA ASP A 74 -32.77 17.71 38.94
C ASP A 74 -33.33 16.30 38.69
N SER A 75 -34.60 16.14 39.07
CA SER A 75 -35.46 15.05 38.66
C SER A 75 -35.85 15.20 37.18
N PHE A 76 -34.86 15.05 36.28
CA PHE A 76 -35.08 14.80 34.86
C PHE A 76 -34.24 13.59 34.41
N ASN A 77 -34.87 12.41 34.51
CA ASN A 77 -34.54 11.16 33.82
C ASN A 77 -33.04 10.82 33.66
N THR A 78 -32.49 10.17 34.67
CA THR A 78 -31.37 9.22 34.55
C THR A 78 -31.80 8.00 33.73
N GLN A 79 -31.97 8.17 32.42
CA GLN A 79 -31.81 7.07 31.47
C GLN A 79 -30.40 7.16 30.91
N ILE A 80 -29.45 6.54 31.60
CA ILE A 80 -28.23 6.07 30.93
C ILE A 80 -28.74 5.12 29.84
N HIS A 81 -28.71 5.58 28.58
CA HIS A 81 -29.15 4.78 27.43
C HIS A 81 -28.20 3.59 27.27
N HIS A 82 -28.47 2.51 27.99
CA HIS A 82 -27.80 1.23 27.81
C HIS A 82 -28.26 0.65 26.46
N TRP A 83 -27.34 0.59 25.51
CA TRP A 83 -27.56 -0.12 24.26
C TRP A 83 -27.48 -1.61 24.51
N ASN A 84 -28.53 -2.35 24.13
CA ASN A 84 -28.47 -3.81 24.14
C ASN A 84 -27.54 -4.27 23.00
N PRO A 85 -26.62 -5.23 23.27
CA PRO A 85 -25.76 -5.75 22.22
C PRO A 85 -26.59 -6.39 21.09
N PRO A 86 -26.16 -6.29 19.82
CA PRO A 86 -26.84 -6.94 18.71
C PRO A 86 -26.96 -8.46 18.96
N PRO A 87 -28.11 -9.10 18.70
CA PRO A 87 -28.35 -10.51 18.99
C PRO A 87 -27.52 -11.51 18.14
N GLN A 88 -26.57 -11.00 17.34
CA GLN A 88 -25.75 -11.75 16.39
C GLN A 88 -24.26 -11.76 16.79
N LEU A 89 -23.87 -11.07 17.87
CA LEU A 89 -22.49 -11.06 18.36
C LEU A 89 -22.30 -12.18 19.38
N ASP A 90 -21.17 -12.88 19.30
CA ASP A 90 -20.79 -13.86 20.32
C ASP A 90 -20.43 -13.16 21.65
N ASP A 91 -20.36 -13.95 22.72
CA ASP A 91 -20.13 -13.43 24.08
C ASP A 91 -18.77 -12.74 24.22
N ILE A 92 -17.78 -13.13 23.41
CA ILE A 92 -16.42 -12.60 23.42
C ILE A 92 -16.39 -11.20 22.77
N ASP A 93 -17.00 -11.06 21.61
CA ASP A 93 -17.16 -9.78 20.93
C ASP A 93 -17.95 -8.80 21.82
N ASN A 94 -19.01 -9.28 22.49
CA ASN A 94 -19.78 -8.47 23.42
C ASN A 94 -18.94 -7.99 24.61
N GLU A 95 -18.15 -8.87 25.22
CA GLU A 95 -17.25 -8.52 26.32
C GLU A 95 -16.19 -7.49 25.89
N TYR A 96 -15.62 -7.67 24.70
CA TYR A 96 -14.65 -6.72 24.12
C TYR A 96 -15.27 -5.33 23.90
N LEU A 97 -16.48 -5.25 23.34
CA LEU A 97 -17.16 -3.98 23.09
C LEU A 97 -17.59 -3.28 24.39
N ILE A 98 -17.99 -4.05 25.41
CA ILE A 98 -18.27 -3.51 26.76
C ILE A 98 -16.99 -2.94 27.37
N LYS A 99 -15.86 -3.65 27.29
CA LYS A 99 -14.55 -3.17 27.78
C LYS A 99 -14.08 -1.90 27.07
N LYS A 100 -14.42 -1.74 25.79
CA LYS A 100 -14.17 -0.50 25.03
C LYS A 100 -15.16 0.62 25.34
N LYS A 101 -16.07 0.44 26.32
CA LYS A 101 -17.12 1.38 26.70
C LYS A 101 -17.94 1.84 25.49
N LEU A 102 -18.18 0.93 24.55
CA LEU A 102 -18.80 1.24 23.28
C LEU A 102 -20.27 1.64 23.43
N PHE A 103 -20.92 1.12 24.48
CA PHE A 103 -22.34 1.34 24.77
C PHE A 103 -22.57 2.46 25.80
N GLU A 104 -21.52 3.18 26.19
CA GLU A 104 -21.57 4.28 27.15
C GLU A 104 -21.34 5.60 26.42
N LEU A 105 -22.33 6.50 26.51
CA LEU A 105 -22.17 7.88 26.07
C LEU A 105 -21.77 8.78 27.23
N PRO A 106 -21.02 9.87 26.94
CA PRO A 106 -20.81 10.95 27.89
C PRO A 106 -22.13 11.50 28.47
N PRO A 107 -22.07 12.19 29.62
CA PRO A 107 -23.26 12.75 30.27
C PRO A 107 -24.12 13.59 29.30
N PRO A 108 -25.47 13.51 29.38
CA PRO A 108 -26.38 14.13 28.41
C PRO A 108 -26.11 15.61 28.14
N ARG A 109 -25.80 16.41 29.18
CA ARG A 109 -25.49 17.84 29.03
C ARG A 109 -24.33 18.13 28.07
N TYR A 110 -23.32 17.26 28.03
CA TYR A 110 -22.17 17.42 27.16
C TYR A 110 -22.44 16.88 25.76
N MET A 111 -23.21 15.79 25.66
CA MET A 111 -23.70 15.28 24.38
C MET A 111 -24.61 16.28 23.69
N ASP A 112 -25.46 16.99 24.43
CA ASP A 112 -26.28 18.08 23.90
C ASP A 112 -25.43 19.21 23.31
N ALA A 113 -24.34 19.59 23.99
CA ALA A 113 -23.39 20.57 23.48
C ALA A 113 -22.69 20.09 22.20
N ILE A 114 -22.32 18.80 22.12
CA ILE A 114 -21.72 18.19 20.92
C ILE A 114 -22.73 18.16 19.76
N VAL A 115 -23.98 17.78 20.00
CA VAL A 115 -25.02 17.74 18.97
C VAL A 115 -25.34 19.16 18.45
N ARG A 116 -25.44 20.15 19.34
CA ARG A 116 -25.56 21.58 18.95
C ARG A 116 -24.42 22.00 18.06
N ALA A 117 -23.17 21.75 18.49
CA ALA A 117 -21.98 22.11 17.74
C ALA A 117 -21.93 21.46 16.35
N TYR A 118 -22.39 20.21 16.20
CA TYR A 118 -22.53 19.60 14.88
C TYR A 118 -23.45 20.40 13.98
N PHE A 119 -24.65 20.76 14.46
CA PHE A 119 -25.64 21.47 13.65
C PHE A 119 -25.27 22.94 13.38
N ASP A 120 -24.53 23.57 14.27
CA ASP A 120 -24.12 24.97 14.12
C ASP A 120 -22.88 25.11 13.20
N TYR A 121 -21.91 24.19 13.29
CA TYR A 121 -20.60 24.34 12.63
C TYR A 121 -20.29 23.32 11.53
N VAL A 122 -20.86 22.11 11.57
CA VAL A 122 -20.56 21.05 10.59
C VAL A 122 -21.67 20.92 9.55
N HIS A 123 -22.92 20.89 10.01
CA HIS A 123 -24.10 20.70 9.17
C HIS A 123 -24.28 21.76 8.06
N PRO A 124 -23.97 23.06 8.25
CA PRO A 124 -24.08 24.02 7.16
C PRO A 124 -23.22 23.70 5.93
N TYR A 125 -22.10 22.98 6.14
CA TYR A 125 -21.19 22.54 5.08
C TYR A 125 -21.50 21.13 4.56
N ALA A 126 -22.00 20.27 5.44
CA ALA A 126 -22.42 18.91 5.14
C ALA A 126 -23.87 18.68 5.60
N PRO A 127 -24.89 19.27 4.91
CA PRO A 127 -26.30 19.19 5.31
C PRO A 127 -26.94 17.84 4.95
N ILE A 128 -26.28 16.76 5.38
CA ILE A 128 -26.58 15.37 5.03
C ILE A 128 -27.59 14.71 5.98
N LEU A 129 -28.04 15.43 7.02
CA LEU A 129 -29.03 14.97 8.00
C LEU A 129 -30.35 15.73 7.84
N ASN A 130 -31.45 15.12 8.25
CA ASN A 130 -32.64 15.88 8.62
C ASN A 130 -32.50 16.24 10.11
N ARG A 131 -32.52 17.55 10.41
CA ARG A 131 -32.24 18.08 11.76
C ARG A 131 -33.32 17.65 12.74
N THR A 132 -34.58 17.85 12.37
CA THR A 132 -35.75 17.54 13.19
C THR A 132 -35.84 16.04 13.45
N ASP A 133 -35.71 15.22 12.40
CA ASP A 133 -35.76 13.75 12.53
C ASP A 133 -34.63 13.23 13.42
N PHE A 134 -33.40 13.74 13.23
CA PHE A 134 -32.27 13.33 14.05
C PHE A 134 -32.48 13.71 15.52
N VAL A 135 -32.88 14.96 15.82
CA VAL A 135 -33.09 15.40 17.21
C VAL A 135 -34.25 14.66 17.87
N GLN A 136 -35.31 14.32 17.13
CA GLN A 136 -36.38 13.46 17.63
C GLN A 136 -35.86 12.05 17.95
N SER A 137 -35.04 11.46 17.07
CA SER A 137 -34.42 10.16 17.32
C SER A 137 -33.44 10.21 18.50
N TYR A 138 -32.70 11.31 18.65
CA TYR A 138 -31.77 11.56 19.76
C TYR A 138 -32.51 11.63 21.10
N ARG A 139 -33.55 12.45 21.19
CA ARG A 139 -34.38 12.60 22.40
C ARG A 139 -35.13 11.32 22.77
N SER A 140 -35.48 10.48 21.80
CA SER A 140 -36.16 9.20 22.03
C SER A 140 -35.22 8.02 22.26
N GLY A 141 -33.89 8.22 22.13
CA GLY A 141 -32.91 7.14 22.25
C GLY A 141 -32.90 6.15 21.06
N THR A 142 -33.54 6.47 19.94
CA THR A 142 -33.70 5.58 18.77
C THR A 142 -32.72 5.87 17.62
N TYR A 143 -31.79 6.80 17.81
CA TYR A 143 -30.77 7.16 16.82
C TYR A 143 -29.77 6.03 16.54
N SER A 144 -29.07 6.12 15.41
CA SER A 144 -27.98 5.20 15.08
C SER A 144 -26.72 5.49 15.90
N PRO A 145 -26.18 4.53 16.68
CA PRO A 145 -24.94 4.73 17.45
C PRO A 145 -23.74 5.06 16.56
N PHE A 146 -23.62 4.39 15.41
CA PHE A 146 -22.59 4.67 14.41
C PHE A 146 -22.62 6.15 13.98
N LEU A 147 -23.81 6.64 13.62
CA LEU A 147 -23.99 8.01 13.19
C LEU A 147 -23.69 9.00 14.33
N MET A 148 -24.12 8.70 15.55
CA MET A 148 -23.83 9.55 16.71
C MET A 148 -22.33 9.69 16.97
N TYR A 149 -21.59 8.58 17.02
CA TYR A 149 -20.13 8.65 17.23
C TYR A 149 -19.41 9.33 16.05
N ALA A 150 -19.88 9.14 14.81
CA ALA A 150 -19.36 9.88 13.67
C ALA A 150 -19.59 11.40 13.79
N MET A 151 -20.80 11.81 14.21
CA MET A 151 -21.11 13.21 14.47
C MET A 151 -20.24 13.79 15.59
N SER A 152 -20.11 13.07 16.71
CA SER A 152 -19.27 13.48 17.84
C SER A 152 -17.81 13.66 17.45
N THR A 153 -17.29 12.79 16.59
CA THR A 153 -15.92 12.88 16.04
C THR A 153 -15.67 14.19 15.28
N ALA A 154 -16.67 14.67 14.53
CA ALA A 154 -16.55 15.93 13.81
C ALA A 154 -16.82 17.14 14.71
N ALA A 155 -17.80 17.05 15.60
CA ALA A 155 -18.28 18.16 16.41
C ALA A 155 -17.40 18.47 17.63
N CYS A 156 -16.64 17.50 18.15
CA CYS A 156 -15.76 17.72 19.31
C CYS A 156 -14.67 18.78 19.06
N LEU A 157 -14.40 19.15 17.80
CA LEU A 157 -13.47 20.23 17.47
C LEU A 157 -14.02 21.62 17.79
N TYR A 158 -15.34 21.79 17.85
CA TYR A 158 -15.99 23.10 17.96
C TYR A 158 -16.59 23.37 19.34
N VAL A 159 -16.61 22.38 20.23
CA VAL A 159 -17.12 22.56 21.60
C VAL A 159 -16.05 23.19 22.50
N PRO A 160 -16.45 23.95 23.54
CA PRO A 160 -15.52 24.47 24.56
C PRO A 160 -14.73 23.36 25.27
N SER A 161 -13.55 23.71 25.79
CA SER A 161 -12.68 22.74 26.45
C SER A 161 -13.32 22.13 27.71
N GLU A 162 -14.24 22.85 28.39
CA GLU A 162 -14.97 22.30 29.54
C GLU A 162 -15.90 21.16 29.15
N VAL A 163 -16.45 21.18 27.92
CA VAL A 163 -17.29 20.09 27.39
C VAL A 163 -16.45 18.84 27.15
N ILE A 164 -15.23 19.01 26.62
CA ILE A 164 -14.30 17.90 26.37
C ILE A 164 -13.87 17.23 27.67
N LEU A 165 -13.47 18.03 28.67
CA LEU A 165 -13.15 17.55 30.01
C LEU A 165 -14.36 16.88 30.67
N GLY A 166 -15.54 17.47 30.50
CA GLY A 166 -16.80 16.92 30.97
C GLY A 166 -17.18 15.57 30.36
N CYS A 167 -16.75 15.31 29.12
CA CYS A 167 -16.88 14.02 28.48
C CYS A 167 -15.85 12.98 28.98
N GLY A 168 -14.93 13.36 29.86
CA GLY A 168 -13.88 12.50 30.40
C GLY A 168 -12.59 12.45 29.57
N TYR A 169 -12.39 13.41 28.65
CA TYR A 169 -11.17 13.47 27.82
C TYR A 169 -10.28 14.65 28.22
N ALA A 170 -8.96 14.43 28.23
CA ALA A 170 -7.99 15.48 28.58
C ALA A 170 -7.93 16.61 27.54
N ASP A 171 -8.13 16.30 26.25
CA ASP A 171 -8.09 17.26 25.16
C ASP A 171 -8.95 16.82 23.96
N ARG A 172 -9.08 17.72 22.97
CA ARG A 172 -9.86 17.48 21.74
C ARG A 172 -9.31 16.31 20.91
N ALA A 173 -8.02 16.01 21.00
CA ALA A 173 -7.37 14.92 20.27
C ALA A 173 -7.76 13.55 20.83
N GLY A 174 -7.72 13.40 22.16
CA GLY A 174 -8.21 12.21 22.86
C GLY A 174 -9.70 11.98 22.58
N ALA A 175 -10.51 13.04 22.66
CA ALA A 175 -11.95 12.94 22.36
C ALA A 175 -12.24 12.51 20.91
N GLN A 176 -11.59 13.15 19.93
CA GLN A 176 -11.77 12.81 18.52
C GLN A 176 -11.33 11.37 18.22
N THR A 177 -10.20 10.94 18.80
CA THR A 177 -9.66 9.58 18.62
C THR A 177 -10.59 8.52 19.19
N ASP A 178 -11.11 8.73 20.39
CA ASP A 178 -12.02 7.77 21.03
C ASP A 178 -13.37 7.70 20.29
N PHE A 179 -13.98 8.85 19.99
CA PHE A 179 -15.23 8.89 19.22
C PHE A 179 -15.06 8.25 17.83
N PHE A 180 -13.95 8.52 17.13
CA PHE A 180 -13.66 7.90 15.83
C PHE A 180 -13.51 6.38 15.97
N SER A 181 -12.77 5.93 16.98
CA SER A 181 -12.55 4.50 17.25
C SER A 181 -13.86 3.78 17.57
N LYS A 182 -14.74 4.39 18.37
CA LYS A 182 -16.08 3.86 18.66
C LYS A 182 -16.97 3.82 17.41
N ALA A 183 -16.96 4.86 16.58
CA ALA A 183 -17.67 4.85 15.30
C ALA A 183 -17.14 3.73 14.38
N LYS A 184 -15.82 3.55 14.33
CA LYS A 184 -15.18 2.47 13.56
C LYS A 184 -15.62 1.09 14.04
N LEU A 185 -15.63 0.86 15.35
CA LEU A 185 -16.09 -0.40 15.94
C LEU A 185 -17.55 -0.67 15.61
N PHE A 186 -18.44 0.31 15.76
CA PHE A 186 -19.82 0.17 15.30
C PHE A 186 -19.91 -0.14 13.80
N HIS A 187 -19.09 0.48 12.96
CA HIS A 187 -19.08 0.14 11.53
C HIS A 187 -18.69 -1.33 11.27
N ASP A 188 -17.73 -1.87 12.01
CA ASP A 188 -17.22 -3.23 11.82
C ASP A 188 -18.17 -4.30 12.32
N PHE A 189 -18.69 -4.12 13.53
CA PHE A 189 -19.55 -5.11 14.18
C PHE A 189 -21.03 -4.96 13.81
N TYR A 190 -21.46 -3.78 13.34
CA TYR A 190 -22.87 -3.49 13.01
C TYR A 190 -23.15 -3.47 11.50
N VAL A 191 -22.88 -4.61 10.84
CA VAL A 191 -22.97 -4.78 9.36
C VAL A 191 -24.38 -4.53 8.79
N GLN A 192 -25.43 -4.62 9.60
CA GLN A 192 -26.85 -4.53 9.19
C GLN A 192 -27.59 -3.25 9.64
N GLY A 193 -26.88 -2.18 10.02
CA GLY A 193 -27.54 -0.92 10.40
C GLY A 193 -28.33 -0.23 9.27
N ASP A 194 -29.17 0.74 9.66
CA ASP A 194 -29.90 1.62 8.72
C ASP A 194 -28.95 2.17 7.65
N GLN A 195 -29.26 1.90 6.39
CA GLN A 195 -28.34 2.18 5.28
C GLN A 195 -28.11 3.68 5.08
N LEU A 196 -29.10 4.51 5.43
CA LEU A 196 -28.98 5.95 5.35
C LEU A 196 -28.05 6.49 6.44
N SER A 197 -28.22 6.05 7.69
CA SER A 197 -27.32 6.37 8.80
C SER A 197 -25.88 5.92 8.54
N MET A 198 -25.70 4.73 7.96
CA MET A 198 -24.37 4.22 7.58
C MET A 198 -23.72 5.06 6.48
N LEU A 199 -24.51 5.54 5.51
CA LEU A 199 -24.04 6.48 4.48
C LEU A 199 -23.65 7.83 5.09
N GLN A 200 -24.52 8.39 5.93
CA GLN A 200 -24.30 9.69 6.57
C GLN A 200 -23.06 9.66 7.46
N GLY A 201 -22.93 8.68 8.35
CA GLY A 201 -21.78 8.54 9.24
C GLY A 201 -20.48 8.30 8.46
N SER A 202 -20.49 7.47 7.41
CA SER A 202 -19.31 7.28 6.55
C SER A 202 -18.93 8.58 5.83
N THR A 203 -19.91 9.41 5.45
CA THR A 203 -19.66 10.71 4.82
C THR A 203 -19.02 11.69 5.80
N ILE A 204 -19.48 11.72 7.06
CA ILE A 204 -18.87 12.54 8.12
C ILE A 204 -17.44 12.09 8.40
N LEU A 205 -17.21 10.79 8.60
CA LEU A 205 -15.87 10.24 8.87
C LEU A 205 -14.90 10.45 7.71
N SER A 206 -15.40 10.53 6.47
CA SER A 206 -14.57 10.90 5.32
C SER A 206 -14.04 12.34 5.41
N ALA A 207 -14.67 13.24 6.17
CA ALA A 207 -14.20 14.61 6.36
C ALA A 207 -13.32 14.79 7.63
N THR A 208 -13.05 13.72 8.38
CA THR A 208 -12.27 13.76 9.62
C THR A 208 -10.77 13.67 9.35
N ILE A 209 -9.98 14.50 10.04
CA ILE A 209 -8.50 14.45 10.02
C ILE A 209 -8.01 14.10 11.42
N LEU A 210 -7.50 12.89 11.59
CA LEU A 210 -6.90 12.42 12.84
C LEU A 210 -5.44 12.85 12.96
N ASP A 211 -4.94 12.91 14.19
CA ASP A 211 -3.52 13.13 14.48
C ASP A 211 -2.68 11.84 14.36
N HIS A 212 -3.28 10.69 14.12
CA HIS A 212 -2.60 9.41 13.96
C HIS A 212 -3.13 8.66 12.71
N PRO A 213 -2.36 7.71 12.17
CA PRO A 213 -2.88 6.82 11.15
C PRO A 213 -4.08 5.99 11.59
N SER A 214 -5.04 5.85 10.68
CA SER A 214 -6.06 4.81 10.74
C SER A 214 -5.92 3.90 9.52
N ASP A 215 -6.14 2.60 9.74
CA ASP A 215 -6.38 1.57 8.71
C ASP A 215 -7.61 1.85 7.85
N LYS A 216 -8.52 2.72 8.31
CA LYS A 216 -9.67 3.24 7.57
C LYS A 216 -9.56 4.75 7.38
N ASP A 217 -8.85 5.13 6.34
CA ASP A 217 -8.60 6.52 6.00
C ASP A 217 -9.77 7.18 5.23
N PHE A 218 -9.56 8.43 4.77
CA PHE A 218 -10.48 9.17 3.92
C PHE A 218 -11.06 8.32 2.79
N GLN A 219 -10.23 7.53 2.09
CA GLN A 219 -10.66 6.77 0.92
C GLN A 219 -11.59 5.64 1.28
N TYR A 220 -11.28 4.93 2.36
CA TYR A 220 -12.16 3.90 2.86
C TYR A 220 -13.56 4.46 3.13
N TRP A 221 -13.65 5.56 3.89
CA TRP A 221 -14.93 6.16 4.27
C TRP A 221 -15.66 6.77 3.07
N PHE A 222 -14.95 7.53 2.24
CA PHE A 222 -15.50 8.16 1.04
C PHE A 222 -16.01 7.13 0.02
N TYR A 223 -15.24 6.07 -0.24
CA TYR A 223 -15.64 4.98 -1.13
C TYR A 223 -16.88 4.26 -0.61
N ASN A 224 -16.94 3.99 0.71
CA ASN A 224 -18.11 3.40 1.33
C ASN A 224 -19.34 4.30 1.20
N SER A 225 -19.20 5.62 1.34
CA SER A 225 -20.28 6.58 1.10
C SER A 225 -20.77 6.56 -0.35
N VAL A 226 -19.88 6.64 -1.33
CA VAL A 226 -20.26 6.59 -2.76
C VAL A 226 -20.95 5.27 -3.10
N ARG A 227 -20.42 4.15 -2.60
CA ARG A 227 -21.00 2.81 -2.80
C ARG A 227 -22.40 2.70 -2.21
N ARG A 228 -22.61 3.19 -0.98
CA ARG A 228 -23.91 3.17 -0.30
C ARG A 228 -24.92 4.10 -0.97
N ALA A 229 -24.51 5.32 -1.34
CA ALA A 229 -25.35 6.25 -2.09
C ALA A 229 -25.78 5.68 -3.45
N SER A 230 -24.86 4.97 -4.13
CA SER A 230 -25.16 4.27 -5.39
C SER A 230 -26.17 3.14 -5.18
N LYS A 231 -26.00 2.32 -4.12
CA LYS A 231 -26.93 1.23 -3.76
C LYS A 231 -28.32 1.75 -3.39
N LEU A 232 -28.42 2.90 -2.73
CA LEU A 232 -29.69 3.56 -2.41
C LEU A 232 -30.31 4.28 -3.62
N GLY A 233 -29.65 4.30 -4.78
CA GLY A 233 -30.17 4.95 -5.98
C GLY A 233 -30.25 6.48 -5.88
N ILE A 234 -29.52 7.10 -4.94
CA ILE A 234 -29.58 8.54 -4.65
C ILE A 234 -29.25 9.38 -5.90
N HIS A 235 -28.31 8.93 -6.72
CA HIS A 235 -27.93 9.56 -7.99
C HIS A 235 -29.10 9.68 -8.99
N ASN A 236 -30.00 8.69 -9.03
CA ASN A 236 -31.19 8.72 -9.88
C ASN A 236 -32.36 9.48 -9.24
N ALA A 237 -32.43 9.48 -7.91
CA ALA A 237 -33.45 10.21 -7.15
C ALA A 237 -33.31 11.74 -7.32
N CYS A 238 -32.11 12.24 -7.60
CA CYS A 238 -31.84 13.64 -7.87
C CYS A 238 -32.48 14.16 -9.18
N LEU A 239 -32.98 13.28 -10.05
CA LEU A 239 -33.61 13.62 -11.34
C LEU A 239 -35.15 13.67 -11.28
N ARG A 240 -35.76 13.39 -10.11
CA ARG A 240 -37.21 13.36 -9.90
C ARG A 240 -37.63 14.48 -8.94
N ASP A 241 -38.91 14.83 -8.92
CA ASP A 241 -39.49 15.79 -7.96
C ASP A 241 -40.32 15.07 -6.87
N GLY A 242 -40.03 15.36 -5.60
CA GLY A 242 -40.70 14.77 -4.43
C GLY A 242 -40.07 15.19 -3.10
N LYS A 243 -40.87 15.23 -2.01
CA LYS A 243 -40.42 15.70 -0.67
C LYS A 243 -39.24 14.90 -0.10
N SER A 244 -39.24 13.57 -0.26
CA SER A 244 -38.17 12.67 0.22
C SER A 244 -36.86 12.76 -0.58
N GLN A 245 -36.79 13.63 -1.60
CA GLN A 245 -35.64 13.74 -2.51
C GLN A 245 -34.73 14.95 -2.21
N LYS A 246 -35.17 15.90 -1.36
CA LYS A 246 -34.37 17.08 -0.95
C LYS A 246 -33.09 16.66 -0.22
N LEU A 247 -33.22 15.86 0.84
CA LEU A 247 -32.09 15.32 1.61
C LEU A 247 -31.10 14.53 0.73
N TYR A 248 -31.62 13.72 -0.20
CA TYR A 248 -30.80 12.94 -1.12
C TYR A 248 -30.02 13.81 -2.10
N ARG A 249 -30.61 14.92 -2.58
CA ARG A 249 -29.88 15.92 -3.37
C ARG A 249 -28.77 16.57 -2.57
N ARG A 250 -29.02 16.97 -1.31
CA ARG A 250 -27.98 17.51 -0.41
C ARG A 250 -26.84 16.51 -0.21
N ILE A 251 -27.15 15.25 0.10
CA ILE A 251 -26.15 14.17 0.26
C ILE A 251 -25.32 13.98 -1.01
N TRP A 252 -25.96 13.94 -2.18
CA TRP A 252 -25.27 13.75 -3.45
C TRP A 252 -24.33 14.91 -3.78
N TRP A 253 -24.78 16.16 -3.53
CA TRP A 253 -23.96 17.35 -3.71
C TRP A 253 -22.78 17.41 -2.74
N VAL A 254 -22.94 16.99 -1.48
CA VAL A 254 -21.81 16.86 -0.54
C VAL A 254 -20.77 15.86 -1.05
N LEU A 255 -21.20 14.71 -1.58
CA LEU A 255 -20.28 13.74 -2.19
C LEU A 255 -19.63 14.28 -3.47
N HIS A 256 -20.36 15.05 -4.27
CA HIS A 256 -19.86 15.66 -5.50
C HIS A 256 -18.84 16.78 -5.22
N VAL A 257 -19.11 17.66 -4.25
CA VAL A 257 -18.19 18.71 -3.78
C VAL A 257 -16.96 18.09 -3.11
N GLY A 258 -17.16 17.04 -2.28
CA GLY A 258 -16.08 16.27 -1.67
C GLY A 258 -15.18 15.62 -2.72
N LEU A 259 -15.77 15.06 -3.78
CA LEU A 259 -15.05 14.51 -4.92
C LEU A 259 -14.24 15.57 -5.64
N HIS A 260 -14.81 16.73 -5.97
CA HIS A 260 -14.11 17.80 -6.70
C HIS A 260 -12.99 18.42 -5.87
N SER A 261 -13.23 18.65 -4.59
CA SER A 261 -12.21 19.09 -3.64
C SER A 261 -11.04 18.08 -3.61
N HIS A 262 -11.33 16.78 -3.55
CA HIS A 262 -10.31 15.73 -3.52
C HIS A 262 -9.62 15.50 -4.88
N LEU A 263 -10.36 15.49 -5.98
CA LEU A 263 -9.83 15.46 -7.37
C LEU A 263 -8.88 16.63 -7.63
N PHE A 264 -9.08 17.74 -6.93
CA PHE A 264 -8.21 18.89 -7.03
C PHE A 264 -6.94 18.79 -6.20
N TYR A 265 -7.04 18.31 -4.95
CA TYR A 265 -5.85 17.95 -4.16
C TYR A 265 -4.99 16.91 -4.88
N THR A 266 -5.65 15.93 -5.51
CA THR A 266 -5.00 14.92 -6.32
C THR A 266 -4.42 15.53 -7.60
N ALA A 267 -5.13 16.38 -8.35
CA ALA A 267 -4.62 17.04 -9.57
C ALA A 267 -3.41 17.97 -9.30
N ALA A 268 -3.43 18.72 -8.20
CA ALA A 268 -2.31 19.56 -7.75
C ALA A 268 -1.04 18.74 -7.48
N ASN A 269 -1.20 17.52 -6.96
CA ASN A 269 -0.12 16.57 -6.66
C ASN A 269 0.23 15.66 -7.85
N MET A 270 -0.73 15.37 -8.75
CA MET A 270 -0.55 14.64 -10.01
C MET A 270 0.39 15.39 -10.95
N LEU A 271 0.43 16.72 -10.87
CA LEU A 271 1.22 17.55 -11.77
C LEU A 271 2.57 17.97 -11.16
N LYS A 272 3.02 17.35 -10.04
CA LYS A 272 4.44 17.36 -9.65
C LYS A 272 5.15 16.04 -9.98
N ASN A 273 4.49 14.89 -9.80
CA ASN A 273 5.12 13.57 -9.92
C ASN A 273 4.26 12.50 -10.60
N GLY A 274 3.28 12.87 -11.42
CA GLY A 274 2.59 11.95 -12.33
C GLY A 274 1.84 10.76 -11.73
N ASP A 275 1.86 10.51 -10.41
CA ASP A 275 1.19 9.32 -9.83
C ASP A 275 0.97 9.31 -8.31
N ILE A 276 1.37 10.33 -7.54
CA ILE A 276 1.33 10.22 -6.06
C ILE A 276 -0.11 10.24 -5.48
N PHE A 277 -1.12 10.61 -6.27
CA PHE A 277 -2.51 10.56 -5.81
C PHE A 277 -3.44 9.69 -6.68
N HIS A 278 -2.98 9.17 -7.81
CA HIS A 278 -3.70 8.11 -8.54
C HIS A 278 -3.49 6.74 -7.87
N ALA A 279 -2.41 6.59 -7.09
CA ALA A 279 -2.16 5.43 -6.24
C ALA A 279 -3.02 5.45 -4.97
N PHE A 280 -3.24 6.63 -4.39
CA PHE A 280 -4.15 6.81 -3.28
C PHE A 280 -5.60 6.68 -3.80
N VAL A 281 -5.99 7.42 -4.82
CA VAL A 281 -7.37 7.38 -5.29
C VAL A 281 -7.50 6.47 -6.50
N ASN A 282 -8.10 5.31 -6.29
CA ASN A 282 -8.64 4.44 -7.33
C ASN A 282 -9.77 5.13 -8.11
N THR A 283 -9.45 6.14 -8.91
CA THR A 283 -10.40 6.93 -9.72
C THR A 283 -11.09 6.09 -10.81
N GLN A 284 -10.62 4.87 -11.12
CA GLN A 284 -11.38 3.96 -11.96
C GLN A 284 -12.73 3.58 -11.32
N ASN A 285 -12.81 3.56 -9.98
CA ASN A 285 -14.06 3.32 -9.25
C ASN A 285 -14.86 4.60 -8.91
N MET A 286 -14.28 5.79 -9.03
CA MET A 286 -15.00 7.07 -8.86
C MET A 286 -15.63 7.60 -10.14
N ARG A 287 -15.53 6.86 -11.25
CA ARG A 287 -16.25 7.11 -12.52
C ARG A 287 -17.78 7.19 -12.36
N LEU A 288 -18.33 6.73 -11.23
CA LEU A 288 -19.75 6.83 -10.89
C LEU A 288 -20.27 8.29 -10.84
N LEU A 289 -19.42 9.25 -10.47
CA LEU A 289 -19.79 10.68 -10.40
C LEU A 289 -19.32 11.47 -11.64
N ALA A 290 -18.24 11.05 -12.30
CA ALA A 290 -17.71 11.71 -13.50
C ALA A 290 -18.59 11.52 -14.75
N ASN A 291 -19.39 10.45 -14.79
CA ASN A 291 -20.36 10.17 -15.85
C ASN A 291 -21.81 10.41 -15.39
N ALA A 292 -22.02 11.06 -14.25
CA ALA A 292 -23.38 11.33 -13.75
C ALA A 292 -24.07 12.36 -14.66
N PRO A 293 -25.37 12.18 -14.99
CA PRO A 293 -26.14 13.16 -15.75
C PRO A 293 -26.16 14.53 -15.05
N PRO A 294 -26.53 15.63 -15.75
CA PRO A 294 -26.55 16.97 -15.18
C PRO A 294 -27.34 16.99 -13.87
N ILE A 295 -26.63 17.21 -12.76
CA ILE A 295 -27.24 17.30 -11.44
C ILE A 295 -27.96 18.64 -11.38
N LYS A 296 -29.26 18.64 -11.04
CA LYS A 296 -29.98 19.89 -10.77
C LYS A 296 -29.23 20.66 -9.67
N PRO A 297 -28.78 21.91 -9.90
CA PRO A 297 -28.11 22.70 -8.88
C PRO A 297 -28.97 22.81 -7.63
N PRO A 298 -28.37 22.77 -6.42
CA PRO A 298 -29.15 22.89 -5.21
C PRO A 298 -29.69 24.31 -5.12
N THR A 299 -30.96 24.46 -4.75
CA THR A 299 -31.59 25.75 -4.49
C THR A 299 -31.98 25.88 -3.02
N GLU A 300 -32.46 27.05 -2.60
CA GLU A 300 -32.99 27.22 -1.25
C GLU A 300 -34.15 26.26 -0.94
N ASP A 301 -34.91 25.85 -1.97
CA ASP A 301 -36.00 24.88 -1.84
C ASP A 301 -35.52 23.49 -1.43
N ASP A 302 -34.22 23.21 -1.53
CA ASP A 302 -33.62 21.97 -1.06
C ASP A 302 -33.38 21.94 0.44
N TRP A 303 -33.66 23.02 1.17
CA TRP A 303 -33.67 23.01 2.64
C TRP A 303 -35.06 22.60 3.18
N GLU A 304 -35.07 22.00 4.38
CA GLU A 304 -36.33 21.74 5.09
C GLU A 304 -36.89 23.05 5.69
N LEU A 305 -38.17 23.06 6.11
CA LEU A 305 -38.78 24.21 6.79
C LEU A 305 -37.94 24.65 7.99
N GLU A 306 -37.83 25.96 8.20
CA GLU A 306 -37.08 26.55 9.32
C GLU A 306 -37.67 26.07 10.65
N ASP A 307 -36.90 25.36 11.46
CA ASP A 307 -37.30 24.96 12.81
C ASP A 307 -37.62 26.25 13.62
N ILE A 308 -38.90 26.54 13.81
CA ILE A 308 -39.36 27.55 14.77
C ILE A 308 -39.34 26.90 16.15
N ASP A 309 -38.61 27.53 17.06
CA ASP A 309 -38.37 27.15 18.45
C ASP A 309 -39.62 26.54 19.13
N GLN A 310 -39.53 25.27 19.53
CA GLN A 310 -40.47 24.66 20.47
C GLN A 310 -39.71 23.87 21.55
N GLY A 311 -39.36 24.59 22.63
CA GLY A 311 -38.77 24.07 23.86
C GLY A 311 -37.24 24.10 23.89
N PRO A 312 -36.59 23.96 25.07
CA PRO A 312 -35.20 24.37 25.30
C PRO A 312 -34.26 23.80 24.23
N GLY A 313 -33.97 24.62 23.21
CA GLY A 313 -33.79 24.13 21.84
C GLY A 313 -32.38 23.63 21.57
N LEU A 314 -32.24 22.38 21.14
CA LEU A 314 -30.97 21.78 20.67
C LEU A 314 -30.58 22.26 19.26
N LEU A 315 -31.50 22.91 18.54
CA LEU A 315 -31.34 23.37 17.17
C LEU A 315 -31.53 24.89 17.10
N SER A 316 -30.56 25.59 16.53
CA SER A 316 -30.66 27.00 16.16
C SER A 316 -31.41 27.16 14.82
N PRO A 317 -32.09 28.28 14.53
CA PRO A 317 -32.62 28.53 13.19
C PRO A 317 -31.52 28.53 12.12
N ILE A 318 -31.77 27.97 10.94
CA ILE A 318 -30.79 28.01 9.83
C ILE A 318 -30.85 29.41 9.20
N THR A 319 -29.75 30.14 9.29
CA THR A 319 -29.63 31.48 8.70
C THR A 319 -29.58 31.41 7.17
N GLN A 320 -29.98 32.51 6.50
CA GLN A 320 -29.88 32.62 5.05
C GLN A 320 -28.44 32.46 4.56
N ALA A 321 -27.45 32.95 5.32
CA ALA A 321 -26.04 32.79 5.03
C ALA A 321 -25.57 31.32 5.06
N GLN A 322 -26.09 30.50 5.99
CA GLN A 322 -25.82 29.05 6.04
C GLN A 322 -26.39 28.34 4.81
N LYS A 323 -27.62 28.68 4.40
CA LYS A 323 -28.25 28.09 3.21
C LYS A 323 -27.45 28.39 1.95
N PHE A 324 -27.09 29.65 1.75
CA PHE A 324 -26.30 30.07 0.59
C PHE A 324 -24.87 29.57 0.63
N SER A 325 -24.25 29.34 1.79
CA SER A 325 -22.88 28.85 1.86
C SER A 325 -22.74 27.49 1.15
N PHE A 326 -23.63 26.54 1.42
CA PHE A 326 -23.63 25.25 0.74
C PHE A 326 -23.81 25.38 -0.78
N ILE A 327 -24.75 26.23 -1.21
CA ILE A 327 -25.02 26.50 -2.63
C ILE A 327 -23.79 27.09 -3.30
N ALA A 328 -23.14 28.07 -2.67
CA ALA A 328 -21.92 28.71 -3.18
C ALA A 328 -20.78 27.69 -3.36
N HIS A 329 -20.59 26.74 -2.43
CA HIS A 329 -19.59 25.69 -2.60
C HIS A 329 -19.93 24.71 -3.74
N CYS A 330 -21.21 24.46 -4.00
CA CYS A 330 -21.66 23.66 -5.15
C CYS A 330 -21.43 24.40 -6.48
N GLU A 331 -21.79 25.70 -6.57
CA GLU A 331 -21.52 26.55 -7.72
C GLU A 331 -20.01 26.61 -8.03
N LEU A 332 -19.18 26.82 -6.99
CA LEU A 332 -17.73 26.84 -7.13
C LEU A 332 -17.17 25.50 -7.64
N ALA A 333 -17.71 24.37 -7.17
CA ALA A 333 -17.30 23.05 -7.64
C ALA A 333 -17.59 22.83 -9.13
N GLN A 334 -18.71 23.38 -9.64
CA GLN A 334 -19.06 23.35 -11.06
C GLN A 334 -18.14 24.24 -11.90
N ILE A 335 -17.96 25.51 -11.52
CA ILE A 335 -17.04 26.45 -12.20
C ILE A 335 -15.64 25.81 -12.29
N PHE A 336 -15.20 25.19 -11.19
CA PHE A 336 -13.94 24.48 -11.16
C PHE A 336 -13.89 23.28 -12.12
N GLY A 337 -14.93 22.45 -12.12
CA GLY A 337 -15.06 21.31 -13.04
C GLY A 337 -14.96 21.73 -14.50
N ASP A 338 -15.61 22.84 -14.87
CA ASP A 338 -15.58 23.40 -16.22
C ASP A 338 -14.18 23.90 -16.61
N ILE A 339 -13.52 24.65 -15.71
CA ILE A 339 -12.14 25.11 -15.91
C ILE A 339 -11.20 23.92 -16.12
N MET A 340 -11.31 22.87 -15.31
CA MET A 340 -10.47 21.68 -15.43
C MET A 340 -10.73 20.92 -16.72
N SER A 341 -11.99 20.77 -17.12
CA SER A 341 -12.39 20.11 -18.36
C SER A 341 -11.81 20.85 -19.57
N ALA A 342 -11.96 22.18 -19.61
CA ALA A 342 -11.37 23.00 -20.67
C ALA A 342 -9.84 22.90 -20.69
N SER A 343 -9.20 22.98 -19.51
CA SER A 343 -7.74 22.99 -19.37
C SER A 343 -7.06 21.64 -19.70
N THR A 344 -7.83 20.55 -19.69
CA THR A 344 -7.36 19.19 -20.04
C THR A 344 -7.74 18.78 -21.46
N SER A 345 -8.62 19.52 -22.12
CA SER A 345 -8.99 19.28 -23.52
C SER A 345 -7.86 19.70 -24.47
N SER A 346 -7.59 18.87 -25.48
CA SER A 346 -6.64 19.19 -26.55
C SER A 346 -7.11 20.29 -27.51
N SER A 347 -8.37 20.75 -27.38
CA SER A 347 -9.00 21.71 -28.29
C SER A 347 -9.26 23.09 -27.67
N ALA A 348 -8.96 23.31 -26.39
CA ALA A 348 -9.27 24.57 -25.72
C ALA A 348 -8.25 25.67 -26.05
N SER A 349 -8.74 26.89 -26.30
CA SER A 349 -7.91 28.07 -26.53
C SER A 349 -7.57 28.81 -25.23
N VAL A 350 -6.55 29.68 -25.26
CA VAL A 350 -6.22 30.61 -24.16
C VAL A 350 -7.42 31.46 -23.78
N ASP A 351 -8.19 31.91 -24.77
CA ASP A 351 -9.39 32.72 -24.57
C ASP A 351 -10.50 31.96 -23.83
N ASP A 352 -10.62 30.65 -24.03
CA ASP A 352 -11.60 29.83 -23.31
C ASP A 352 -11.26 29.74 -21.81
N VAL A 353 -9.96 29.59 -21.50
CA VAL A 353 -9.47 29.60 -20.11
C VAL A 353 -9.68 30.98 -19.46
N HIS A 354 -9.38 32.07 -20.18
CA HIS A 354 -9.66 33.42 -19.70
C HIS A 354 -11.15 33.67 -19.45
N LYS A 355 -12.03 33.23 -20.36
CA LYS A 355 -13.49 33.35 -20.18
C LYS A 355 -13.98 32.59 -18.95
N LEU A 356 -13.53 31.37 -18.74
CA LEU A 356 -13.94 30.56 -17.59
C LEU A 356 -13.40 31.14 -16.27
N ILE A 357 -12.20 31.72 -16.27
CA ILE A 357 -11.65 32.40 -15.09
C ILE A 357 -12.37 33.74 -14.84
N HIS A 358 -12.82 34.43 -15.88
CA HIS A 358 -13.69 35.59 -15.73
C HIS A 358 -15.03 35.22 -15.07
N GLN A 359 -15.59 34.04 -15.35
CA GLN A 359 -16.79 33.55 -14.65
C GLN A 359 -16.54 33.35 -13.14
N LEU A 360 -15.34 32.89 -12.76
CA LEU A 360 -14.96 32.81 -11.34
C LEU A 360 -14.93 34.20 -10.68
N ASP A 361 -14.40 35.20 -11.38
CA ASP A 361 -14.35 36.58 -10.87
C ASP A 361 -15.75 37.18 -10.70
N LEU A 362 -16.63 37.00 -11.70
CA LEU A 362 -18.04 37.41 -11.62
C LEU A 362 -18.77 36.71 -10.47
N TRP A 363 -18.51 35.42 -10.29
CA TRP A 363 -19.08 34.64 -9.18
C TRP A 363 -18.65 35.23 -7.82
N ARG A 364 -17.37 35.55 -7.63
CA ARG A 364 -16.88 36.18 -6.38
C ARG A 364 -17.56 37.51 -6.08
N VAL A 365 -17.75 38.36 -7.09
CA VAL A 365 -18.46 39.64 -6.94
C VAL A 365 -19.92 39.41 -6.53
N SER A 366 -20.57 38.39 -7.10
CA SER A 366 -21.96 38.05 -6.76
C SER A 366 -22.16 37.55 -5.32
N LEU A 367 -21.12 37.02 -4.67
CA LEU A 367 -21.23 36.47 -3.31
C LEU A 367 -21.65 37.52 -2.29
N SER A 368 -21.18 38.76 -2.42
CA SER A 368 -21.52 39.82 -1.46
C SER A 368 -23.00 40.20 -1.54
N GLU A 369 -23.61 40.16 -2.73
CA GLU A 369 -25.04 40.41 -2.92
C GLU A 369 -25.88 39.23 -2.42
N LYS A 370 -25.49 37.99 -2.78
CA LYS A 370 -26.21 36.76 -2.40
C LYS A 370 -26.16 36.47 -0.90
N MET A 371 -25.04 36.74 -0.23
CA MET A 371 -24.83 36.36 1.18
C MET A 371 -25.08 37.50 2.17
N GLN A 372 -25.30 38.74 1.70
CA GLN A 372 -25.56 39.95 2.50
C GLN A 372 -24.69 40.06 3.77
N PRO A 373 -23.34 40.12 3.65
CA PRO A 373 -22.47 40.24 4.80
C PRO A 373 -22.75 41.57 5.53
N ALA A 374 -23.00 41.53 6.84
CA ALA A 374 -23.29 42.74 7.60
C ALA A 374 -22.05 43.67 7.69
N THR A 375 -22.28 44.93 8.05
CA THR A 375 -21.23 45.96 8.16
C THR A 375 -20.29 45.78 9.36
N SER A 376 -20.60 44.88 10.29
CA SER A 376 -19.75 44.41 11.39
C SER A 376 -19.51 42.90 11.29
N PHE A 377 -18.39 42.40 11.84
CA PHE A 377 -18.02 40.98 11.84
C PHE A 377 -19.08 40.16 12.60
N THR A 378 -20.11 39.74 11.87
CA THR A 378 -21.26 38.98 12.34
C THR A 378 -21.25 37.61 11.67
N GLU A 379 -22.13 36.72 12.13
CA GLU A 379 -22.20 35.30 11.74
C GLU A 379 -22.25 35.07 10.21
N GLY A 380 -22.79 36.00 9.43
CA GLY A 380 -22.84 35.92 7.96
C GLY A 380 -21.49 36.16 7.26
N GLU A 381 -20.57 36.90 7.87
CA GLU A 381 -19.27 37.23 7.27
C GLU A 381 -18.35 36.01 7.15
N PHE A 382 -18.49 35.09 8.10
CA PHE A 382 -17.73 33.85 8.19
C PHE A 382 -17.92 32.94 6.95
N TYR A 383 -19.18 32.72 6.54
CA TYR A 383 -19.50 31.88 5.39
C TYR A 383 -19.03 32.49 4.06
N HIS A 384 -19.05 33.82 3.97
CA HIS A 384 -18.52 34.56 2.84
C HIS A 384 -16.99 34.43 2.74
N LEU A 385 -16.27 34.65 3.85
CA LEU A 385 -14.81 34.48 3.91
C LEU A 385 -14.39 33.04 3.61
N GLN A 386 -15.17 32.05 4.05
CA GLN A 386 -14.97 30.64 3.75
C GLN A 386 -15.05 30.34 2.25
N ALA A 387 -16.10 30.84 1.58
CA ALA A 387 -16.30 30.65 0.14
C ALA A 387 -15.17 31.33 -0.66
N LEU A 388 -14.80 32.56 -0.28
CA LEU A 388 -13.67 33.28 -0.88
C LEU A 388 -12.36 32.51 -0.68
N THR A 389 -12.09 32.04 0.53
CA THR A 389 -10.88 31.26 0.85
C THR A 389 -10.76 30.02 -0.01
N THR A 390 -11.85 29.27 -0.15
CA THR A 390 -11.89 28.07 -1.00
C THR A 390 -11.64 28.44 -2.46
N SER A 391 -12.21 29.55 -2.94
CA SER A 391 -12.04 30.02 -4.31
C SER A 391 -10.62 30.52 -4.62
N TYR A 392 -9.96 31.24 -3.70
CA TYR A 392 -8.59 31.72 -3.90
C TYR A 392 -7.57 30.61 -3.73
N ARG A 393 -7.83 29.66 -2.82
CA ARG A 393 -7.05 28.42 -2.74
C ARG A 393 -7.12 27.66 -4.06
N PHE A 394 -8.32 27.58 -4.64
CA PHE A 394 -8.54 27.02 -5.98
C PHE A 394 -7.69 27.76 -7.03
N GLU A 395 -7.78 29.07 -7.10
CA GLU A 395 -7.02 29.85 -8.08
C GLU A 395 -5.49 29.73 -7.92
N CYS A 396 -4.98 29.72 -6.68
CA CYS A 396 -3.56 29.51 -6.39
C CYS A 396 -3.06 28.19 -6.98
N ILE A 397 -3.79 27.10 -6.74
CA ILE A 397 -3.40 25.78 -7.24
C ILE A 397 -3.48 25.77 -8.78
N MET A 398 -4.57 26.27 -9.36
CA MET A 398 -4.75 26.37 -10.81
C MET A 398 -3.61 27.14 -11.49
N CYS A 399 -3.31 28.35 -11.02
CA CYS A 399 -2.24 29.18 -11.57
C CYS A 399 -0.86 28.49 -11.43
N ARG A 400 -0.65 27.76 -10.33
CA ARG A 400 0.56 26.94 -10.15
C ARG A 400 0.68 25.82 -11.18
N LEU A 401 -0.43 25.25 -11.66
CA LEU A 401 -0.46 24.25 -12.74
C LEU A 401 -0.16 24.86 -14.11
N LEU A 402 -0.79 26.00 -14.42
CA LEU A 402 -0.55 26.79 -15.64
C LEU A 402 0.93 27.18 -15.79
N ARG A 403 1.53 27.75 -14.73
CA ARG A 403 2.94 28.17 -14.69
C ARG A 403 3.93 27.05 -15.01
N ARG A 404 3.61 25.82 -14.63
CA ARG A 404 4.49 24.65 -14.84
C ARG A 404 4.39 24.04 -16.24
N GLY A 405 3.59 24.61 -17.14
CA GLY A 405 3.43 24.12 -18.51
C GLY A 405 2.85 22.71 -18.59
N ARG A 406 2.04 22.33 -17.58
CA ARG A 406 1.48 20.98 -17.40
C ARG A 406 0.12 20.81 -18.08
N TRP A 407 -0.42 21.87 -18.65
CA TRP A 407 -1.60 21.86 -19.52
C TRP A 407 -1.17 21.98 -20.98
N GLN A 408 -2.00 21.50 -21.90
CA GLN A 408 -1.65 21.35 -23.33
C GLN A 408 -1.44 22.68 -24.08
N ILE A 409 -1.69 23.83 -23.42
CA ILE A 409 -1.55 25.17 -23.98
C ILE A 409 -0.11 25.69 -23.72
N ARG A 410 0.69 25.80 -24.78
CA ARG A 410 2.05 26.35 -24.73
C ARG A 410 2.06 27.80 -25.21
N ASP A 411 1.74 28.72 -24.31
CA ASP A 411 1.84 30.17 -24.56
C ASP A 411 2.68 30.84 -23.46
N GLY A 412 3.57 31.76 -23.86
CA GLY A 412 4.42 32.53 -22.96
C GLY A 412 3.64 33.61 -22.20
N GLU A 413 2.67 34.26 -22.86
CA GLU A 413 1.85 35.31 -22.25
C GLU A 413 0.94 34.74 -21.14
N LEU A 414 0.41 33.54 -21.35
CA LEU A 414 -0.40 32.82 -20.37
C LEU A 414 0.36 32.51 -19.07
N ARG A 415 1.69 32.26 -19.14
CA ARG A 415 2.50 31.96 -17.96
C ARG A 415 2.76 33.20 -17.11
N GLU A 416 3.02 34.34 -17.74
CA GLU A 416 3.19 35.61 -17.04
C GLU A 416 1.88 36.06 -16.41
N TRP A 417 0.77 35.95 -17.14
CA TRP A 417 -0.57 36.19 -16.62
C TRP A 417 -0.90 35.31 -15.41
N ALA A 418 -0.66 33.99 -15.51
CA ALA A 418 -0.90 33.05 -14.42
C ALA A 418 0.00 33.34 -13.19
N GLN A 419 1.24 33.78 -13.42
CA GLN A 419 2.15 34.21 -12.34
C GLN A 419 1.61 35.44 -11.59
N GLN A 420 1.07 36.43 -12.31
CA GLN A 420 0.50 37.62 -11.69
C GLN A 420 -0.74 37.27 -10.86
N ARG A 421 -1.66 36.47 -11.42
CA ARG A 421 -2.86 36.02 -10.70
C ARG A 421 -2.53 35.14 -9.49
N PHE A 422 -1.54 34.26 -9.60
CA PHE A 422 -1.03 33.46 -8.48
C PHE A 422 -0.61 34.34 -7.29
N ARG A 423 0.15 35.42 -7.54
CA ARG A 423 0.58 36.35 -6.49
C ARG A 423 -0.60 37.11 -5.88
N SER A 424 -1.55 37.56 -6.71
CA SER A 424 -2.76 38.23 -6.24
C SER A 424 -3.59 37.33 -5.32
N ALA A 425 -3.82 36.08 -5.72
CA ALA A 425 -4.60 35.12 -4.93
C ALA A 425 -3.94 34.77 -3.58
N ILE A 426 -2.61 34.68 -3.51
CA ILE A 426 -1.88 34.53 -2.23
C ILE A 426 -2.11 35.75 -1.34
N GLY A 427 -2.06 36.97 -1.89
CA GLY A 427 -2.31 38.21 -1.15
C GLY A 427 -3.73 38.28 -0.58
N GLU A 428 -4.74 37.86 -1.35
CA GLU A 428 -6.12 37.79 -0.90
C GLU A 428 -6.30 36.77 0.24
N LEU A 429 -5.67 35.59 0.13
CA LEU A 429 -5.65 34.61 1.22
C LEU A 429 -5.01 35.17 2.50
N ASP A 430 -3.88 35.88 2.39
CA ASP A 430 -3.24 36.56 3.53
C ASP A 430 -4.18 37.55 4.20
N ASN A 431 -4.92 38.34 3.42
CA ASN A 431 -5.88 39.31 3.94
C ASN A 431 -7.05 38.64 4.66
N ILE A 432 -7.60 37.56 4.09
CA ILE A 432 -8.68 36.79 4.70
C ILE A 432 -8.22 36.16 6.02
N VAL A 433 -7.06 35.48 6.03
CA VAL A 433 -6.52 34.85 7.24
C VAL A 433 -6.27 35.91 8.33
N LYS A 434 -5.70 37.07 7.99
CA LYS A 434 -5.54 38.19 8.94
C LYS A 434 -6.87 38.69 9.50
N ARG A 435 -7.88 38.87 8.64
CA ARG A 435 -9.22 39.34 9.07
C ARG A 435 -9.86 38.35 10.04
N VAL A 436 -9.75 37.04 9.77
CA VAL A 436 -10.25 36.00 10.67
C VAL A 436 -9.49 35.99 12.01
N MET A 437 -8.17 36.08 11.98
CA MET A 437 -7.34 36.11 13.19
C MET A 437 -7.67 37.30 14.09
N ILE A 438 -7.82 38.51 13.52
CA ILE A 438 -8.13 39.74 14.27
C ILE A 438 -9.49 39.63 14.98
N ASN A 439 -10.44 38.90 14.40
CA ASN A 439 -11.78 38.71 14.96
C ASN A 439 -11.92 37.43 15.80
N ASN A 440 -10.81 36.74 16.12
CA ASN A 440 -10.78 35.51 16.94
C ASN A 440 -11.79 34.43 16.48
N ALA A 441 -11.95 34.28 15.16
CA ALA A 441 -12.96 33.40 14.55
C ALA A 441 -12.37 32.07 14.03
N MET A 442 -11.08 31.81 14.28
CA MET A 442 -10.33 30.69 13.71
C MET A 442 -10.91 29.31 14.09
N GLN A 443 -11.33 29.14 15.34
CA GLN A 443 -11.88 27.88 15.86
C GLN A 443 -13.30 27.58 15.35
N LYS A 444 -14.00 28.59 14.84
CA LYS A 444 -15.34 28.41 14.27
C LYS A 444 -15.27 27.87 12.85
N LEU A 445 -14.13 28.06 12.16
CA LEU A 445 -13.98 27.75 10.75
C LEU A 445 -13.85 26.24 10.52
N PRO A 446 -14.48 25.71 9.47
CA PRO A 446 -14.38 24.31 9.14
C PRO A 446 -12.93 23.90 8.83
N ILE A 447 -12.66 22.61 8.96
CA ILE A 447 -11.34 22.01 8.73
C ILE A 447 -10.74 22.36 7.36
N THR A 448 -11.56 22.64 6.35
CA THR A 448 -11.13 23.09 5.02
C THR A 448 -10.43 24.45 5.05
N PHE A 449 -10.82 25.37 5.92
CA PHE A 449 -10.11 26.64 6.12
C PHE A 449 -8.77 26.41 6.83
N ILE A 450 -8.77 25.60 7.88
CA ILE A 450 -7.57 25.22 8.64
C ILE A 450 -6.51 24.62 7.71
N THR A 451 -6.92 23.70 6.83
CA THR A 451 -6.02 23.13 5.82
C THR A 451 -5.57 24.13 4.75
N THR A 452 -6.28 25.26 4.58
CA THR A 452 -5.87 26.33 3.66
C THR A 452 -4.72 27.13 4.25
N ILE A 453 -4.74 27.40 5.56
CA ILE A 453 -3.67 28.15 6.25
C ILE A 453 -2.34 27.42 6.14
N THR A 454 -2.33 26.10 6.32
CA THR A 454 -1.11 25.30 6.17
C THR A 454 -0.63 25.26 4.71
N ALA A 455 -1.55 25.19 3.75
CA ALA A 455 -1.20 25.27 2.33
C ALA A 455 -0.59 26.63 1.99
N LEU A 456 -1.16 27.71 2.53
CA LEU A 456 -0.67 29.08 2.40
C LEU A 456 0.75 29.23 2.95
N LEU A 457 1.03 28.66 4.13
CA LEU A 457 2.39 28.63 4.69
C LEU A 457 3.40 28.03 3.71
N ALA A 458 3.03 26.91 3.08
CA ALA A 458 3.90 26.25 2.12
C ALA A 458 4.08 27.05 0.80
N LEU A 459 3.06 27.79 0.36
CA LEU A 459 3.17 28.70 -0.78
C LEU A 459 4.10 29.88 -0.48
N HIS A 460 4.07 30.40 0.74
CA HIS A 460 5.01 31.44 1.19
C HIS A 460 6.44 30.93 1.28
N VAL A 461 6.63 29.71 1.76
CA VAL A 461 7.95 29.05 1.78
C VAL A 461 8.49 28.86 0.36
N GLU A 462 7.66 28.41 -0.59
CA GLU A 462 8.05 28.31 -2.01
C GLU A 462 8.46 29.68 -2.56
N SER A 463 7.66 30.72 -2.29
CA SER A 463 7.94 32.09 -2.75
C SER A 463 9.19 32.70 -2.10
N ALA A 464 9.50 32.35 -0.84
CA ALA A 464 10.68 32.84 -0.13
C ALA A 464 11.99 32.20 -0.63
N LEU A 465 11.91 30.98 -1.18
CA LEU A 465 13.06 30.21 -1.66
C LEU A 465 13.27 30.25 -3.17
N ASP A 466 12.29 30.72 -3.95
CA ASP A 466 12.39 30.80 -5.40
C ASP A 466 13.44 31.84 -5.84
N SER A 467 14.51 31.38 -6.49
CA SER A 467 15.59 32.25 -6.97
C SER A 467 15.14 33.17 -8.12
N SER A 468 14.08 32.80 -8.84
CA SER A 468 13.51 33.59 -9.95
C SER A 468 12.64 34.77 -9.47
N GLU A 469 12.24 34.77 -8.20
CA GLU A 469 11.45 35.85 -7.61
C GLU A 469 12.32 37.06 -7.19
N SER A 470 11.72 38.25 -7.19
CA SER A 470 12.42 39.48 -6.81
C SER A 470 12.80 39.49 -5.32
N ALA A 471 13.84 40.23 -4.95
CA ALA A 471 14.26 40.37 -3.55
C ALA A 471 13.14 40.92 -2.64
N LEU A 472 12.28 41.80 -3.19
CA LEU A 472 11.11 42.33 -2.50
C LEU A 472 10.08 41.22 -2.22
N ILE A 473 9.74 40.40 -3.21
CA ILE A 473 8.75 39.31 -3.07
C ILE A 473 9.25 38.26 -2.07
N ARG A 474 10.52 37.87 -2.13
CA ARG A 474 11.11 36.95 -1.15
C ARG A 474 11.06 37.49 0.28
N SER A 475 11.28 38.80 0.45
CA SER A 475 11.20 39.44 1.77
C SER A 475 9.76 39.52 2.29
N MET A 476 8.81 39.86 1.43
CA MET A 476 7.38 39.85 1.78
C MET A 476 6.90 38.46 2.17
N ALA A 477 7.31 37.42 1.43
CA ALA A 477 6.98 36.04 1.74
C ALA A 477 7.50 35.60 3.12
N ARG A 478 8.71 36.04 3.53
CA ARG A 478 9.24 35.79 4.88
C ARG A 478 8.39 36.41 5.98
N ILE A 479 7.88 37.62 5.75
CA ILE A 479 6.95 38.28 6.69
C ILE A 479 5.63 37.51 6.75
N SER A 480 5.09 37.08 5.62
CA SER A 480 3.85 36.28 5.58
C SER A 480 4.00 34.89 6.22
N ILE A 481 5.18 34.27 6.19
CA ILE A 481 5.48 33.05 6.95
C ILE A 481 5.24 33.27 8.44
N GLN A 482 5.72 34.39 9.01
CA GLN A 482 5.54 34.69 10.43
C GLN A 482 4.06 34.88 10.79
N HIS A 483 3.31 35.64 10.00
CA HIS A 483 1.87 35.82 10.20
C HIS A 483 1.10 34.50 10.10
N THR A 484 1.47 33.63 9.15
CA THR A 484 0.80 32.34 8.97
C THR A 484 1.11 31.39 10.13
N MET A 485 2.34 31.41 10.66
CA MET A 485 2.69 30.64 11.86
C MET A 485 1.90 31.09 13.09
N LEU A 486 1.69 32.40 13.27
CA LEU A 486 0.82 32.93 14.33
C LEU A 486 -0.64 32.45 14.16
N ALA A 487 -1.13 32.37 12.92
CA ALA A 487 -2.45 31.83 12.61
C ALA A 487 -2.59 30.36 13.03
N LEU A 488 -1.57 29.53 12.73
CA LEU A 488 -1.55 28.12 13.10
C LEU A 488 -1.44 27.93 14.62
N ASP A 489 -0.76 28.84 15.32
CA ASP A 489 -0.63 28.78 16.77
C ASP A 489 -1.97 28.98 17.51
N GLN A 490 -2.85 29.84 17.00
CA GLN A 490 -4.20 30.06 17.57
C GLN A 490 -5.10 28.80 17.54
N ILE A 491 -4.75 27.82 16.72
CA ILE A 491 -5.47 26.56 16.54
C ILE A 491 -4.58 25.34 16.83
N ARG A 492 -3.53 25.53 17.64
CA ARG A 492 -2.56 24.48 18.02
C ARG A 492 -3.20 23.27 18.69
N ASP A 493 -4.36 23.46 19.33
CA ASP A 493 -5.14 22.44 20.02
C ASP A 493 -5.96 21.54 19.08
N ILE A 494 -6.09 21.92 17.81
CA ILE A 494 -6.72 21.07 16.79
C ILE A 494 -5.79 19.89 16.50
N PRO A 495 -6.25 18.62 16.56
CA PRO A 495 -5.38 17.44 16.52
C PRO A 495 -4.41 17.42 15.33
N ALA A 496 -4.92 17.73 14.13
CA ALA A 496 -4.10 17.81 12.91
C ALA A 496 -2.98 18.87 12.99
N ILE A 497 -3.21 20.00 13.67
CA ILE A 497 -2.24 21.08 13.83
C ILE A 497 -1.29 20.79 14.98
N LYS A 498 -1.78 20.24 16.11
CA LYS A 498 -0.97 19.81 17.25
C LYS A 498 0.21 18.94 16.82
N ARG A 499 -0.02 18.03 15.85
CA ARG A 499 1.02 17.19 15.26
C ARG A 499 1.84 17.88 14.17
N ALA A 500 1.22 18.69 13.32
CA ALA A 500 1.91 19.30 12.17
C ALA A 500 2.80 20.49 12.55
N LEU A 501 2.43 21.27 13.57
CA LEU A 501 3.09 22.51 13.96
C LEU A 501 4.58 22.33 14.32
N PRO A 502 5.00 21.33 15.14
CA PRO A 502 6.42 21.10 15.40
C PRO A 502 7.23 20.76 14.15
N ALA A 503 6.61 20.07 13.18
CA ALA A 503 7.26 19.76 11.90
C ALA A 503 7.45 21.03 11.07
N PHE A 504 6.45 21.92 11.01
CA PHE A 504 6.57 23.22 10.36
C PHE A 504 7.69 24.06 10.99
N GLU A 505 7.74 24.17 12.31
CA GLU A 505 8.77 24.90 13.03
C GLU A 505 10.18 24.37 12.72
N SER A 506 10.36 23.05 12.72
CA SER A 506 11.63 22.39 12.37
C SER A 506 12.08 22.71 10.94
N VAL A 507 11.15 22.63 10.00
CA VAL A 507 11.35 22.86 8.57
C VAL A 507 11.73 24.32 8.30
N LEU A 508 11.03 25.27 8.92
CA LEU A 508 11.31 26.70 8.78
C LEU A 508 12.63 27.10 9.46
N SER A 509 12.94 26.51 10.61
CA SER A 509 14.19 26.75 11.35
C SER A 509 15.42 26.29 10.55
N LYS A 510 15.37 25.09 9.96
CA LYS A 510 16.45 24.57 9.09
C LYS A 510 16.76 25.50 7.90
N ASN A 511 15.76 26.24 7.42
CA ASN A 511 15.89 27.15 6.28
C ASN A 511 16.13 28.61 6.70
N LYS A 512 16.33 28.89 7.99
CA LYS A 512 16.50 30.24 8.54
C LYS A 512 15.34 31.20 8.20
N LEU A 513 14.13 30.65 8.04
CA LEU A 513 12.91 31.41 7.72
C LEU A 513 12.09 31.76 8.98
N TYR A 514 12.35 31.09 10.12
CA TYR A 514 11.65 31.32 11.38
C TYR A 514 12.57 31.02 12.58
N PRO A 515 12.62 31.90 13.61
CA PRO A 515 13.40 31.65 14.83
C PRO A 515 12.74 30.58 15.70
N CYS A 516 13.50 29.60 16.18
CA CYS A 516 12.99 28.57 17.07
C CYS A 516 12.83 29.15 18.49
N CYS A 517 11.62 29.14 19.05
CA CYS A 517 11.42 29.41 20.47
C CYS A 517 12.04 28.28 21.30
N LEU A 518 12.64 28.66 22.44
CA LEU A 518 13.22 27.79 23.45
C LEU A 518 12.13 26.92 24.10
N VAL A 519 11.78 25.81 23.47
CA VAL A 519 11.12 24.68 24.13
C VAL A 519 12.06 23.49 24.06
N ASP A 520 12.24 22.87 25.22
CA ASP A 520 13.34 22.03 25.68
C ASP A 520 13.97 21.10 24.61
N LYS A 521 15.27 21.26 24.38
CA LYS A 521 16.08 20.36 23.53
C LYS A 521 16.02 18.90 23.99
N ARG A 522 15.63 18.63 25.24
CA ARG A 522 15.41 17.27 25.75
C ARG A 522 14.11 16.64 25.27
N PHE A 523 13.04 17.42 25.13
CA PHE A 523 11.77 16.92 24.57
C PHE A 523 11.87 16.67 23.05
N LEU A 524 12.66 17.52 22.37
CA LEU A 524 12.98 17.41 20.95
C LEU A 524 13.88 16.21 20.60
N MET A 525 14.68 15.68 21.53
CA MET A 525 15.43 14.44 21.31
C MET A 525 14.62 13.19 21.67
N ALA A 526 13.73 13.24 22.67
CA ALA A 526 12.84 12.12 22.99
C ALA A 526 11.85 11.84 21.84
N THR A 527 11.24 12.88 21.25
CA THR A 527 10.37 12.72 20.07
C THR A 527 11.11 12.38 18.76
N TYR A 528 12.43 12.62 18.69
CA TYR A 528 13.25 12.25 17.51
C TYR A 528 13.88 10.85 17.62
N LEU A 529 13.94 10.27 18.83
CA LEU A 529 14.55 8.96 19.09
C LEU A 529 13.56 7.86 19.48
N GLU A 530 12.35 8.17 19.95
CA GLU A 530 11.31 7.15 20.24
C GLU A 530 10.25 6.98 19.15
N HIS A 531 10.16 7.88 18.16
CA HIS A 531 9.15 7.79 17.08
C HIS A 531 9.76 8.00 15.68
N THR A 532 10.68 7.12 15.31
CA THR A 532 11.10 6.93 13.90
C THR A 532 10.64 5.60 13.31
N ASP A 533 9.45 5.14 13.71
CA ASP A 533 8.57 4.41 12.79
C ASP A 533 7.89 5.46 11.90
N ARG A 534 8.26 5.54 10.62
CA ARG A 534 7.59 6.43 9.66
C ARG A 534 6.23 5.85 9.26
N ALA A 535 5.33 5.88 10.22
CA ALA A 535 3.91 5.69 10.10
C ALA A 535 3.24 7.08 10.02
N TYR A 536 2.83 7.43 8.80
CA TYR A 536 1.72 8.32 8.45
C TYR A 536 1.74 9.75 9.01
N PHE A 537 2.33 10.67 8.25
CA PHE A 537 1.80 12.03 8.18
C PHE A 537 0.65 12.02 7.17
N PRO A 538 -0.58 12.49 7.50
CA PRO A 538 -1.50 12.90 6.45
C PRO A 538 -0.90 14.17 5.83
N ALA A 539 -0.24 14.01 4.69
CA ALA A 539 0.30 15.09 3.88
C ALA A 539 -0.82 15.89 3.17
N LEU A 540 -1.83 16.32 3.92
CA LEU A 540 -2.87 17.24 3.47
C LEU A 540 -2.48 18.72 3.64
N LEU A 541 -1.31 18.99 4.25
CA LEU A 541 -0.98 20.33 4.77
C LEU A 541 0.37 20.92 4.27
N LEU A 542 1.17 20.19 3.48
CA LEU A 542 2.44 20.69 2.90
C LEU A 542 2.67 20.12 1.49
N PRO A 543 2.70 20.93 0.41
CA PRO A 543 3.39 20.54 -0.81
C PRO A 543 4.86 20.27 -0.50
N ALA A 544 5.26 19.00 -0.59
CA ALA A 544 6.65 18.55 -0.53
C ALA A 544 7.53 19.36 -1.52
N ALA A 545 8.33 20.27 -0.98
CA ALA A 545 9.29 21.06 -1.76
C ALA A 545 10.47 21.60 -0.93
N LEU A 546 10.72 21.11 0.30
CA LEU A 546 11.85 21.59 1.09
C LEU A 546 13.11 20.71 1.14
N PRO A 547 13.06 19.38 0.94
CA PRO A 547 14.30 18.60 0.93
C PRO A 547 15.11 18.74 -0.38
N GLN A 548 14.50 19.16 -1.50
CA GLN A 548 15.14 19.17 -2.83
C GLN A 548 15.82 20.50 -3.21
N LEU A 549 15.69 21.56 -2.42
CA LEU A 549 16.36 22.85 -2.65
C LEU A 549 17.68 23.01 -1.86
N LEU A 550 18.07 22.01 -1.06
CA LEU A 550 19.16 22.13 -0.07
C LEU A 550 20.43 21.33 -0.39
N SER A 551 20.61 20.78 -1.59
CA SER A 551 21.79 19.96 -1.91
C SER A 551 22.76 20.53 -2.95
N THR A 552 22.86 21.86 -3.08
CA THR A 552 24.01 22.49 -3.77
C THR A 552 24.23 23.90 -3.22
N ASN A 553 25.19 24.07 -2.30
CA ASN A 553 26.11 25.21 -2.16
C ASN A 553 26.59 25.35 -0.71
N THR A 554 27.83 24.92 -0.45
CA THR A 554 28.71 25.58 0.52
C THR A 554 29.34 26.79 -0.18
N PRO A 555 29.49 27.97 0.47
CA PRO A 555 30.70 28.17 1.26
C PRO A 555 30.57 29.06 2.52
N ASP A 556 31.61 28.96 3.34
CA ASP A 556 31.92 29.72 4.56
C ASP A 556 31.98 31.24 4.41
N LYS A 557 31.38 31.95 5.38
CA LYS A 557 31.92 33.07 6.21
C LYS A 557 30.77 33.97 6.74
N PRO A 558 30.90 34.51 7.97
CA PRO A 558 29.86 35.33 8.59
C PRO A 558 29.90 36.78 8.05
N TRP A 559 28.74 37.36 7.76
CA TRP A 559 28.62 38.76 7.38
C TRP A 559 28.25 39.63 8.59
N VAL A 560 29.12 40.61 8.81
CA VAL A 560 28.97 41.77 9.69
C VAL A 560 27.94 42.72 9.05
N ILE A 561 27.11 43.33 9.90
CA ILE A 561 26.16 44.38 9.54
C ILE A 561 26.96 45.64 9.21
N ASP A 562 26.75 46.23 8.04
CA ASP A 562 27.09 47.63 7.84
C ASP A 562 25.93 48.40 7.20
N LYS A 563 25.75 49.61 7.72
CA LYS A 563 24.70 50.56 7.38
C LYS A 563 25.16 51.44 6.20
N ASP A 564 24.17 52.09 5.61
CA ASP A 564 24.21 53.44 5.03
C ASP A 564 24.37 53.67 3.51
N LEU A 565 23.41 54.51 3.06
CA LEU A 565 23.48 55.62 2.09
C LEU A 565 23.19 55.39 0.59
N SER A 566 21.94 55.73 0.23
CA SER A 566 21.51 56.76 -0.75
C SER A 566 22.43 57.18 -1.91
N GLY A 567 21.85 57.30 -3.12
CA GLY A 567 22.39 58.22 -4.15
C GLY A 567 21.90 57.98 -5.59
N THR A 568 21.24 58.99 -6.13
CA THR A 568 20.58 59.14 -7.45
C THR A 568 21.50 59.52 -8.64
N TYR A 569 20.89 59.54 -9.85
CA TYR A 569 21.32 60.10 -11.17
C TYR A 569 22.13 59.15 -12.08
N GLY A 570 21.95 59.04 -13.39
CA GLY A 570 21.15 59.77 -14.38
C GLY A 570 21.96 60.01 -15.67
N GLY A 571 21.59 59.38 -16.79
CA GLY A 571 21.64 59.98 -18.15
C GLY A 571 22.88 59.87 -19.08
N ILE A 572 22.57 59.41 -20.32
CA ILE A 572 22.99 59.91 -21.66
C ILE A 572 24.22 59.27 -22.39
N MET A 573 23.94 58.82 -23.62
CA MET A 573 24.77 58.25 -24.72
C MET A 573 25.50 59.33 -25.60
N PRO A 574 26.10 59.06 -26.79
CA PRO A 574 27.14 58.10 -27.25
C PRO A 574 28.28 58.80 -28.09
N ILE A 575 29.14 58.03 -28.79
CA ILE A 575 29.76 58.26 -30.15
C ILE A 575 31.31 58.08 -30.28
N THR A 576 31.66 57.06 -31.08
CA THR A 576 32.79 56.82 -32.04
C THR A 576 34.28 56.65 -31.66
N THR A 577 34.73 55.41 -31.86
CA THR A 577 35.84 54.90 -32.73
C THR A 577 37.15 55.68 -32.94
N HIS A 578 38.28 55.07 -32.56
CA HIS A 578 39.43 54.82 -33.47
C HIS A 578 40.38 53.68 -33.00
N LYS A 579 40.79 52.88 -33.99
CA LYS A 579 41.86 51.83 -34.13
C LYS A 579 43.23 52.22 -33.50
N MET A 580 44.25 51.38 -33.22
CA MET A 580 44.62 49.98 -33.52
C MET A 580 45.91 49.60 -32.73
N THR A 581 46.08 48.29 -32.43
CA THR A 581 47.34 47.47 -32.32
C THR A 581 48.36 47.77 -31.21
N SER A 582 48.96 46.82 -30.48
CA SER A 582 49.13 45.34 -30.53
C SER A 582 49.37 44.85 -29.07
N ASN A 583 49.14 43.63 -28.60
CA ASN A 583 49.76 42.37 -29.01
C ASN A 583 49.21 41.19 -28.16
N MET A 584 49.16 40.02 -28.80
CA MET A 584 49.39 38.68 -28.24
C MET A 584 48.31 37.95 -27.38
N LYS A 585 47.78 36.92 -28.05
CA LYS A 585 47.29 35.60 -27.58
C LYS A 585 45.78 35.46 -27.37
N TYR A 586 45.25 34.42 -28.04
CA TYR A 586 43.86 33.93 -28.08
C TYR A 586 42.90 34.56 -29.09
N LEU A 587 43.18 34.42 -30.40
CA LEU A 587 42.10 34.29 -31.41
C LEU A 587 42.62 33.80 -32.78
N GLN A 588 42.93 32.51 -32.92
CA GLN A 588 43.07 31.83 -34.22
C GLN A 588 42.60 30.38 -34.11
N SER A 589 41.29 30.15 -33.94
CA SER A 589 40.68 28.81 -34.11
C SER A 589 39.16 28.86 -34.41
N LEU A 590 38.66 29.91 -35.04
CA LEU A 590 37.21 30.12 -35.22
C LEU A 590 36.88 30.56 -36.65
N THR A 591 37.31 29.77 -37.64
CA THR A 591 36.82 29.87 -39.03
C THR A 591 37.18 28.67 -39.94
N ALA A 592 37.84 27.63 -39.42
CA ALA A 592 38.09 26.36 -40.13
C ALA A 592 37.21 25.19 -39.65
N VAL A 593 36.31 25.41 -38.68
CA VAL A 593 35.46 24.34 -38.09
C VAL A 593 34.06 24.29 -38.71
N VAL A 594 33.64 25.31 -39.46
CA VAL A 594 32.25 25.42 -39.95
C VAL A 594 32.02 24.79 -41.33
N LEU A 595 33.08 24.42 -42.08
CA LEU A 595 32.93 23.84 -43.43
C LEU A 595 33.58 22.46 -43.63
N ALA A 596 34.15 21.85 -42.59
CA ALA A 596 34.68 20.47 -42.64
C ALA A 596 33.84 19.44 -41.87
N ILE A 597 32.75 19.85 -41.19
CA ILE A 597 31.86 18.93 -40.46
C ILE A 597 30.75 18.35 -41.36
N CYS A 598 30.60 18.82 -42.60
CA CYS A 598 29.54 18.36 -43.51
C CYS A 598 29.90 17.18 -44.44
N ALA A 599 31.04 16.49 -44.28
CA ALA A 599 31.44 15.47 -45.28
C ALA A 599 32.03 14.13 -44.77
N VAL A 600 32.15 13.86 -43.47
CA VAL A 600 32.50 12.51 -42.98
C VAL A 600 31.74 12.23 -41.68
N GLY A 601 30.49 11.80 -41.83
CA GLY A 601 29.61 11.46 -40.72
C GLY A 601 28.47 10.49 -41.09
N GLU A 602 28.54 9.82 -42.24
CA GLU A 602 27.75 8.63 -42.54
C GLU A 602 28.58 7.39 -42.18
N ALA A 603 28.65 7.07 -40.88
CA ALA A 603 28.78 5.72 -40.34
C ALA A 603 28.92 5.80 -38.81
N ARG A 604 27.98 5.13 -38.12
CA ARG A 604 27.84 4.95 -36.65
C ARG A 604 27.10 6.07 -35.90
N GLY A 605 25.81 6.19 -36.22
CA GLY A 605 24.83 6.65 -35.23
C GLY A 605 24.70 5.62 -34.10
N LEU A 606 25.32 5.89 -32.95
CA LEU A 606 24.78 5.48 -31.66
C LEU A 606 23.97 6.68 -31.15
N HIS A 607 22.67 6.66 -31.44
CA HIS A 607 21.70 7.52 -30.78
C HIS A 607 21.79 7.29 -29.27
N TYR A 608 22.26 8.28 -28.52
CA TYR A 608 21.85 8.43 -27.12
C TYR A 608 20.54 9.21 -27.17
N SER A 609 19.40 8.51 -27.24
CA SER A 609 18.11 9.16 -27.04
C SER A 609 18.04 9.58 -25.57
N SER A 610 17.66 10.83 -25.31
CA SER A 610 17.28 11.28 -23.97
C SER A 610 15.89 10.72 -23.63
N GLU A 611 15.75 9.40 -23.61
CA GLU A 611 14.58 8.75 -23.04
C GLU A 611 14.68 8.79 -21.52
N SER A 612 13.56 9.12 -20.87
CA SER A 612 13.41 9.06 -19.41
C SER A 612 13.92 7.72 -18.89
N PRO A 613 14.65 7.64 -17.75
CA PRO A 613 15.15 6.38 -17.21
C PRO A 613 14.06 5.35 -16.89
N LEU A 614 12.80 5.78 -16.88
CA LEU A 614 11.60 4.97 -16.65
C LEU A 614 10.85 4.58 -17.94
N THR A 615 11.31 5.02 -19.11
CA THR A 615 10.78 4.61 -20.41
C THR A 615 11.80 3.70 -21.10
N ILE A 616 11.45 2.43 -21.28
CA ILE A 616 12.36 1.41 -21.81
C ILE A 616 11.72 0.72 -23.01
N LYS A 617 12.42 0.71 -24.14
CA LYS A 617 12.02 -0.06 -25.32
C LYS A 617 12.40 -1.53 -25.18
N THR A 618 11.44 -2.43 -25.40
CA THR A 618 11.62 -3.88 -25.39
C THR A 618 10.94 -4.53 -26.60
N THR A 619 11.16 -5.81 -26.83
CA THR A 619 10.43 -6.61 -27.83
C THR A 619 8.94 -6.67 -27.55
N SER A 620 8.54 -6.52 -26.28
CA SER A 620 7.15 -6.54 -25.83
C SER A 620 6.44 -5.19 -25.96
N GLY A 621 7.15 -4.09 -26.28
CA GLY A 621 6.60 -2.74 -26.34
C GLY A 621 7.51 -1.68 -25.70
N HIS A 622 7.03 -0.43 -25.71
CA HIS A 622 7.65 0.67 -24.97
C HIS A 622 7.08 0.70 -23.56
N LEU A 623 7.88 0.33 -22.57
CA LEU A 623 7.45 0.20 -21.18
C LEU A 623 7.60 1.52 -20.44
N SER A 624 6.61 1.87 -19.63
CA SER A 624 6.70 2.93 -18.62
C SER A 624 6.70 2.35 -17.22
N GLY A 625 7.86 2.35 -16.57
CA GLY A 625 8.01 1.97 -15.17
C GLY A 625 7.74 3.11 -14.20
N PHE A 626 8.07 2.89 -12.93
CA PHE A 626 7.95 3.87 -11.86
C PHE A 626 9.07 3.68 -10.81
N ILE A 627 9.12 4.61 -9.85
CA ILE A 627 9.97 4.51 -8.65
C ILE A 627 9.02 4.47 -7.46
N ASN A 628 9.19 3.47 -6.59
CA ASN A 628 8.42 3.35 -5.35
C ASN A 628 9.06 4.24 -4.27
N GLU A 629 8.26 4.99 -3.51
CA GLU A 629 8.77 5.87 -2.44
C GLU A 629 9.49 5.12 -1.31
N THR A 630 9.16 3.84 -1.11
CA THR A 630 9.84 2.99 -0.12
C THR A 630 11.19 2.45 -0.66
N ALA A 631 11.46 2.62 -1.95
CA ALA A 631 12.71 2.24 -2.62
C ALA A 631 13.11 3.28 -3.71
N PRO A 632 13.38 4.55 -3.35
CA PRO A 632 13.61 5.67 -4.29
C PRO A 632 14.78 5.46 -5.25
N ASP A 633 15.74 4.59 -4.93
CA ASP A 633 16.88 4.28 -5.79
C ASP A 633 16.65 3.04 -6.67
N VAL A 634 15.39 2.63 -6.86
CA VAL A 634 15.01 1.46 -7.68
C VAL A 634 13.94 1.84 -8.70
N ARG A 635 14.21 1.51 -9.95
CA ARG A 635 13.25 1.55 -11.07
C ARG A 635 12.52 0.22 -11.13
N GLN A 636 11.20 0.27 -11.12
CA GLN A 636 10.33 -0.90 -11.13
C GLN A 636 9.48 -0.91 -12.39
N PHE A 637 9.43 -2.07 -13.05
CA PHE A 637 8.63 -2.32 -14.24
C PHE A 637 7.80 -3.58 -13.98
N LEU A 638 6.57 -3.39 -13.51
CA LEU A 638 5.68 -4.47 -13.07
C LEU A 638 4.64 -4.78 -14.15
N GLY A 639 4.27 -6.06 -14.30
CA GLY A 639 3.24 -6.48 -15.25
C GLY A 639 3.66 -6.35 -16.72
N VAL A 640 4.91 -6.70 -17.05
CA VAL A 640 5.43 -6.68 -18.43
C VAL A 640 5.04 -7.99 -19.13
N PRO A 641 4.26 -7.96 -20.24
CA PRO A 641 3.86 -9.17 -20.93
C PRO A 641 5.04 -9.78 -21.68
N TYR A 642 5.41 -11.02 -21.37
CA TYR A 642 6.45 -11.74 -22.10
C TYR A 642 5.87 -12.68 -23.17
N ALA A 643 4.60 -13.08 -23.01
CA ALA A 643 3.87 -13.91 -23.94
C ALA A 643 2.50 -13.33 -24.24
N GLU A 644 1.89 -13.79 -25.33
CA GLU A 644 0.50 -13.55 -25.63
C GLU A 644 -0.42 -14.27 -24.62
N PRO A 645 -1.61 -13.72 -24.30
CA PRO A 645 -2.54 -14.33 -23.37
C PRO A 645 -2.92 -15.77 -23.78
N PRO A 646 -2.79 -16.78 -22.89
CA PRO A 646 -3.03 -18.19 -23.20
C PRO A 646 -4.53 -18.56 -23.15
N LEU A 647 -5.38 -17.73 -23.77
CA LEU A 647 -6.83 -17.86 -23.72
C LEU A 647 -7.37 -18.85 -24.76
N LYS A 648 -8.46 -19.53 -24.43
CA LYS A 648 -9.25 -20.37 -25.35
C LYS A 648 -8.39 -21.40 -26.09
N SER A 649 -8.29 -21.31 -27.41
CA SER A 649 -7.46 -22.20 -28.25
C SER A 649 -5.96 -22.23 -27.88
N ARG A 650 -5.45 -21.20 -27.20
CA ARG A 650 -4.07 -21.16 -26.66
C ARG A 650 -3.94 -21.78 -25.27
N ARG A 651 -5.05 -22.10 -24.61
CA ARG A 651 -5.05 -22.85 -23.36
C ARG A 651 -4.41 -24.21 -23.63
N PHE A 652 -3.52 -24.65 -22.73
CA PHE A 652 -2.73 -25.89 -22.86
C PHE A 652 -1.73 -25.93 -24.02
N GLN A 653 -1.52 -24.81 -24.72
CA GLN A 653 -0.52 -24.69 -25.79
C GLN A 653 0.76 -24.03 -25.25
N PRO A 654 1.93 -24.27 -25.87
CA PRO A 654 3.15 -23.52 -25.58
C PRO A 654 2.91 -22.01 -25.64
N PRO A 655 3.59 -21.21 -24.81
CA PRO A 655 3.45 -19.76 -24.86
C PRO A 655 3.87 -19.23 -26.23
N HIS A 656 3.18 -18.21 -26.70
CA HIS A 656 3.55 -17.47 -27.91
C HIS A 656 4.20 -16.16 -27.50
N ARG A 657 5.39 -15.88 -28.02
CA ARG A 657 6.16 -14.68 -27.66
C ARG A 657 5.36 -13.41 -27.93
N LYS A 658 5.38 -12.46 -26.99
CA LYS A 658 4.78 -11.14 -27.19
C LYS A 658 5.70 -10.27 -28.04
N HIS A 659 5.19 -9.79 -29.16
CA HIS A 659 5.81 -8.74 -29.95
C HIS A 659 4.86 -7.55 -30.08
N SER A 660 5.32 -6.37 -29.69
CA SER A 660 4.53 -5.16 -29.81
C SER A 660 5.43 -3.92 -29.85
N THR A 661 4.94 -2.86 -30.47
CA THR A 661 5.52 -1.51 -30.41
C THR A 661 4.66 -0.57 -29.57
N ALA A 662 3.54 -1.07 -29.04
CA ALA A 662 2.62 -0.29 -28.22
C ALA A 662 3.29 0.21 -26.93
N HIS A 663 2.74 1.30 -26.39
CA HIS A 663 3.11 1.78 -25.08
C HIS A 663 2.43 0.93 -23.99
N ILE A 664 3.19 0.44 -23.01
CA ILE A 664 2.72 -0.42 -21.93
C ILE A 664 3.03 0.25 -20.61
N SER A 665 2.00 0.49 -19.80
CA SER A 665 2.16 0.95 -18.43
C SER A 665 2.60 -0.20 -17.55
N ALA A 666 3.89 -0.27 -17.23
CA ALA A 666 4.51 -1.31 -16.41
C ALA A 666 4.61 -0.86 -14.94
N LYS A 667 3.48 -0.43 -14.36
CA LYS A 667 3.43 0.19 -13.02
C LYS A 667 2.72 -0.64 -11.95
N LYS A 668 2.10 -1.75 -12.33
CA LYS A 668 1.31 -2.60 -11.43
C LYS A 668 1.57 -4.06 -11.75
N TYR A 669 1.57 -4.91 -10.74
CA TYR A 669 1.57 -6.34 -10.96
C TYR A 669 0.35 -6.75 -11.79
N ALA A 670 0.58 -7.67 -12.71
CA ALA A 670 -0.51 -8.37 -13.37
C ALA A 670 -1.06 -9.47 -12.44
N PRO A 671 -2.33 -9.88 -12.61
CA PRO A 671 -2.92 -10.98 -11.82
C PRO A 671 -2.08 -12.25 -11.90
N SER A 672 -2.08 -13.02 -10.81
CA SER A 672 -1.46 -14.35 -10.80
C SER A 672 -2.20 -15.30 -11.75
N CYS A 673 -1.58 -16.42 -12.10
CA CYS A 673 -2.25 -17.42 -12.95
C CYS A 673 -3.38 -18.12 -12.20
N LYS A 674 -4.42 -18.55 -12.93
CA LYS A 674 -5.54 -19.33 -12.38
C LYS A 674 -5.04 -20.50 -11.54
N GLN A 675 -5.43 -20.53 -10.26
CA GLN A 675 -4.89 -21.47 -9.29
C GLN A 675 -5.90 -22.02 -8.28
N ILE A 676 -5.63 -23.19 -7.73
CA ILE A 676 -6.45 -23.66 -6.60
C ILE A 676 -5.96 -22.96 -5.34
N ILE A 677 -6.89 -22.35 -4.61
CA ILE A 677 -6.67 -21.89 -3.24
C ILE A 677 -7.25 -22.97 -2.32
N SER A 678 -6.39 -23.59 -1.51
CA SER A 678 -6.82 -24.55 -0.49
C SER A 678 -7.76 -23.88 0.51
N LYS A 679 -8.87 -24.55 0.85
CA LYS A 679 -9.76 -24.13 1.94
C LYS A 679 -9.28 -24.62 3.31
N SER A 680 -8.35 -25.58 3.33
CA SER A 680 -7.78 -26.09 4.58
C SER A 680 -6.81 -25.07 5.16
N PRO A 681 -6.87 -24.80 6.47
CA PRO A 681 -5.94 -23.89 7.13
C PRO A 681 -4.52 -24.45 7.04
N THR A 682 -3.55 -23.59 6.79
CA THR A 682 -2.11 -23.89 6.71
C THR A 682 -1.35 -22.89 7.55
N VAL A 683 -0.08 -23.17 7.89
CA VAL A 683 0.75 -22.17 8.60
C VAL A 683 0.83 -20.83 7.85
N TYR A 684 0.73 -20.84 6.52
CA TYR A 684 0.73 -19.62 5.71
C TYR A 684 -0.58 -18.83 5.79
N THR A 685 -1.73 -19.51 5.85
CA THR A 685 -3.03 -18.82 5.97
C THR A 685 -3.29 -18.32 7.38
N GLU A 686 -2.86 -19.08 8.39
CA GLU A 686 -3.12 -18.75 9.79
C GLU A 686 -2.08 -17.77 10.36
N HIS A 687 -0.80 -18.00 10.07
CA HIS A 687 0.30 -17.37 10.80
C HIS A 687 1.33 -16.66 9.94
N MET A 688 1.35 -16.85 8.62
CA MET A 688 2.39 -16.30 7.73
C MET A 688 1.79 -15.71 6.44
N THR A 689 0.73 -14.89 6.57
CA THR A 689 -0.06 -14.35 5.45
C THR A 689 0.73 -13.50 4.45
N GLN A 690 1.88 -12.93 4.85
CA GLN A 690 2.80 -12.21 3.97
C GLN A 690 3.41 -13.09 2.87
N PHE A 691 3.35 -14.42 3.01
CA PHE A 691 3.75 -15.39 2.00
C PHE A 691 2.67 -15.66 0.95
N LEU A 692 1.44 -15.18 1.18
CA LEU A 692 0.33 -15.34 0.25
C LEU A 692 0.43 -14.33 -0.90
N ILE A 693 -0.15 -14.71 -2.03
CA ILE A 693 -0.23 -13.85 -3.21
C ILE A 693 -1.33 -12.80 -3.05
N ASN A 694 -1.10 -11.63 -3.65
CA ASN A 694 -2.08 -10.55 -3.74
C ASN A 694 -2.65 -10.43 -5.17
N GLY A 695 -3.69 -9.61 -5.36
CA GLY A 695 -4.13 -9.18 -6.69
C GLY A 695 -5.02 -10.14 -7.48
N GLY A 696 -5.46 -11.27 -6.90
CA GLY A 696 -6.36 -12.23 -7.54
C GLY A 696 -5.72 -13.02 -8.69
N ASP A 697 -6.55 -13.73 -9.49
CA ASP A 697 -6.06 -14.59 -10.57
C ASP A 697 -6.80 -14.48 -11.92
N SER A 698 -6.07 -14.76 -13.00
CA SER A 698 -6.53 -14.68 -14.39
C SER A 698 -5.86 -15.76 -15.27
N GLU A 699 -6.47 -16.09 -16.41
CA GLU A 699 -5.75 -16.85 -17.45
C GLU A 699 -4.80 -15.96 -18.25
N ASP A 700 -5.14 -14.68 -18.40
CA ASP A 700 -4.21 -13.67 -18.92
C ASP A 700 -3.24 -13.28 -17.79
N CYS A 701 -2.21 -14.11 -17.61
CA CYS A 701 -1.29 -14.04 -16.48
C CYS A 701 0.19 -14.14 -16.86
N LEU A 702 0.55 -14.23 -18.14
CA LEU A 702 1.94 -14.42 -18.59
C LEU A 702 2.74 -13.11 -18.61
N TYR A 703 3.00 -12.60 -17.41
CA TYR A 703 3.71 -11.36 -17.15
C TYR A 703 4.93 -11.58 -16.25
N LEU A 704 5.92 -10.72 -16.42
CA LEU A 704 7.11 -10.62 -15.58
C LEU A 704 7.25 -9.21 -15.00
N ASN A 705 8.14 -9.07 -14.03
CA ASN A 705 8.45 -7.80 -13.38
C ASN A 705 9.96 -7.63 -13.36
N VAL A 706 10.45 -6.41 -13.58
CA VAL A 706 11.87 -6.08 -13.55
C VAL A 706 12.13 -5.01 -12.50
N TYR A 707 13.06 -5.29 -11.59
CA TYR A 707 13.57 -4.35 -10.60
C TYR A 707 15.03 -4.05 -10.96
N ALA A 708 15.32 -2.78 -11.24
CA ALA A 708 16.63 -2.34 -11.65
C ALA A 708 17.05 -1.10 -10.86
N PRO A 709 18.34 -0.94 -10.54
CA PRO A 709 18.79 0.23 -9.81
C PRO A 709 18.63 1.51 -10.63
N LEU A 710 18.42 2.62 -9.93
CA LEU A 710 18.44 3.95 -10.51
C LEU A 710 19.87 4.47 -10.68
N LYS A 711 20.77 4.09 -9.75
CA LYS A 711 22.18 4.52 -9.71
C LYS A 711 23.11 3.30 -9.79
N PRO A 712 23.15 2.60 -10.94
CA PRO A 712 23.88 1.35 -11.07
C PRO A 712 25.38 1.52 -10.79
N THR A 713 25.99 0.58 -10.06
CA THR A 713 27.44 0.57 -9.76
C THR A 713 28.31 0.22 -10.97
N SER A 714 27.72 -0.40 -12.00
CA SER A 714 28.36 -0.76 -13.27
C SER A 714 27.39 -0.58 -14.43
N LYS A 715 27.92 -0.42 -15.66
CA LYS A 715 27.10 -0.33 -16.88
C LYS A 715 26.39 -1.63 -17.26
N ARG A 716 26.89 -2.76 -16.74
CA ARG A 716 26.36 -4.11 -16.99
C ARG A 716 26.31 -4.85 -15.66
N LEU A 717 25.10 -5.12 -15.19
CA LEU A 717 24.86 -5.73 -13.89
C LEU A 717 24.49 -7.21 -14.03
N PRO A 718 24.87 -8.07 -13.06
CA PRO A 718 24.33 -9.42 -12.97
C PRO A 718 22.81 -9.39 -12.79
N VAL A 719 22.13 -10.39 -13.35
CA VAL A 719 20.66 -10.49 -13.35
C VAL A 719 20.22 -11.77 -12.68
N PHE A 720 19.36 -11.67 -11.66
CA PHE A 720 18.62 -12.81 -11.14
C PHE A 720 17.28 -12.93 -11.86
N ILE A 721 16.94 -14.14 -12.29
CA ILE A 721 15.63 -14.49 -12.83
C ILE A 721 15.00 -15.47 -11.85
N TYR A 722 14.02 -14.99 -11.09
CA TYR A 722 13.40 -15.73 -9.99
C TYR A 722 12.09 -16.42 -10.43
N ILE A 723 12.04 -17.74 -10.25
CA ILE A 723 10.85 -18.58 -10.48
C ILE A 723 10.16 -18.84 -9.12
N PRO A 724 8.92 -18.37 -8.91
CA PRO A 724 8.22 -18.60 -7.65
C PRO A 724 7.81 -20.06 -7.46
N GLY A 725 7.80 -20.49 -6.19
CA GLY A 725 7.27 -21.78 -5.75
C GLY A 725 5.73 -21.85 -5.73
N GLY A 726 5.20 -22.85 -5.03
CA GLY A 726 3.74 -23.09 -4.90
C GLY A 726 3.28 -24.47 -5.38
N GLY A 727 4.15 -25.49 -5.31
CA GLY A 727 3.79 -26.89 -5.60
C GLY A 727 3.35 -27.17 -7.04
N PHE A 728 3.65 -26.27 -7.99
CA PHE A 728 3.07 -26.24 -9.34
C PHE A 728 1.55 -26.09 -9.39
N THR A 729 0.87 -25.85 -8.26
CA THR A 729 -0.59 -25.73 -8.18
C THR A 729 -1.06 -24.31 -7.95
N GLY A 730 -0.21 -23.48 -7.34
CA GLY A 730 -0.40 -22.06 -7.08
C GLY A 730 0.93 -21.31 -7.06
N GLY A 731 0.88 -20.06 -6.61
CA GLY A 731 2.01 -19.13 -6.65
C GLY A 731 1.83 -18.01 -7.68
N GLY A 732 2.71 -17.03 -7.62
CA GLY A 732 2.68 -15.82 -8.44
C GLY A 732 3.81 -14.89 -8.05
N ALA A 733 3.92 -13.72 -8.70
CA ALA A 733 4.99 -12.75 -8.45
C ALA A 733 4.67 -11.77 -7.30
N ASP A 734 3.41 -11.39 -7.10
CA ASP A 734 2.99 -10.38 -6.12
C ASP A 734 2.80 -10.96 -4.72
N SER A 735 3.89 -11.04 -3.95
CA SER A 735 3.87 -11.43 -2.54
C SER A 735 5.07 -10.81 -1.82
N LEU A 736 4.87 -10.32 -0.59
CA LEU A 736 5.83 -9.47 0.11
C LEU A 736 7.20 -10.12 0.27
N TYR A 737 7.26 -11.42 0.61
CA TYR A 737 8.50 -12.14 0.91
C TYR A 737 9.55 -12.21 -0.23
N LYS A 738 9.17 -11.82 -1.45
CA LYS A 738 9.98 -11.93 -2.66
C LYS A 738 10.04 -10.63 -3.47
N ILE A 739 9.79 -9.49 -2.82
CA ILE A 739 9.98 -8.16 -3.41
C ILE A 739 11.44 -7.73 -3.20
N PRO A 740 12.26 -7.58 -4.27
CA PRO A 740 13.71 -7.39 -4.13
C PRO A 740 14.14 -5.92 -3.97
N ASP A 741 13.20 -4.98 -3.84
CA ASP A 741 13.48 -3.56 -3.99
C ASP A 741 14.40 -3.02 -2.88
N LYS A 742 14.29 -3.52 -1.65
CA LYS A 742 15.21 -3.15 -0.55
C LYS A 742 16.62 -3.62 -0.79
N TRP A 743 16.79 -4.85 -1.27
CA TRP A 743 18.10 -5.41 -1.57
C TRP A 743 18.79 -4.67 -2.74
N ILE A 744 18.04 -4.34 -3.79
CA ILE A 744 18.54 -3.55 -4.92
C ILE A 744 18.83 -2.12 -4.47
N GLN A 745 17.96 -1.50 -3.68
CA GLN A 745 18.17 -0.16 -3.13
C GLN A 745 19.52 -0.09 -2.39
N LYS A 746 19.78 -1.04 -1.49
CA LYS A 746 21.01 -1.08 -0.69
C LYS A 746 22.26 -1.24 -1.55
N THR A 747 22.23 -2.12 -2.55
CA THR A 747 23.45 -2.55 -3.25
C THR A 747 23.70 -1.83 -4.57
N GLN A 748 22.64 -1.40 -5.25
CA GLN A 748 22.68 -0.82 -6.60
C GLN A 748 23.45 -1.65 -7.66
N SER A 749 23.66 -2.94 -7.40
CA SER A 749 24.66 -3.76 -8.11
C SER A 749 24.10 -4.96 -8.85
N HIS A 750 22.78 -5.13 -8.92
CA HIS A 750 22.14 -6.24 -9.61
C HIS A 750 20.72 -5.88 -10.06
N ILE A 751 20.17 -6.71 -10.93
CA ILE A 751 18.77 -6.65 -11.38
C ILE A 751 18.07 -7.94 -10.95
N VAL A 752 16.80 -7.84 -10.57
CA VAL A 752 15.96 -9.00 -10.29
C VAL A 752 14.74 -8.99 -11.20
N VAL A 753 14.49 -10.12 -11.86
CA VAL A 753 13.30 -10.40 -12.66
C VAL A 753 12.45 -11.42 -11.90
N THR A 754 11.20 -11.07 -11.57
CA THR A 754 10.22 -12.03 -11.03
C THR A 754 9.15 -12.31 -12.08
N MET A 755 8.48 -13.46 -12.02
CA MET A 755 7.55 -13.87 -13.07
C MET A 755 6.32 -14.60 -12.57
N ASN A 756 5.28 -14.60 -13.39
CA ASN A 756 4.21 -15.58 -13.35
C ASN A 756 4.46 -16.65 -14.42
N TYR A 757 4.05 -17.89 -14.17
CA TYR A 757 3.96 -18.98 -15.14
C TYR A 757 2.68 -19.77 -14.89
N ARG A 758 2.12 -20.43 -15.92
CA ARG A 758 0.90 -21.21 -15.72
C ARG A 758 1.15 -22.38 -14.76
N VAL A 759 0.22 -22.56 -13.84
CA VAL A 759 0.22 -23.61 -12.83
C VAL A 759 -0.97 -24.55 -13.03
N ASN A 760 -0.99 -25.66 -12.29
CA ASN A 760 -2.00 -26.72 -12.29
C ASN A 760 -2.41 -27.18 -13.70
N LEU A 761 -3.68 -27.55 -13.91
CA LEU A 761 -4.29 -27.88 -15.19
C LEU A 761 -3.87 -26.92 -16.32
N PHE A 762 -3.82 -25.61 -16.06
CA PHE A 762 -3.49 -24.62 -17.09
C PHE A 762 -2.03 -24.70 -17.57
N GLY A 763 -1.10 -25.08 -16.69
CA GLY A 763 0.33 -25.24 -17.00
C GLY A 763 0.79 -26.67 -17.27
N PHE A 764 0.06 -27.65 -16.72
CA PHE A 764 0.43 -29.06 -16.66
C PHE A 764 -0.80 -29.93 -16.99
N PRO A 765 -1.36 -29.81 -18.20
CA PRO A 765 -2.66 -30.39 -18.54
C PRO A 765 -2.70 -31.91 -18.42
N ASN A 766 -1.56 -32.61 -18.60
CA ASN A 766 -1.47 -34.07 -18.50
C ASN A 766 -2.56 -34.76 -19.32
N ALA A 767 -2.68 -34.38 -20.59
CA ALA A 767 -3.68 -34.88 -21.53
C ALA A 767 -3.01 -35.46 -22.78
N GLU A 768 -3.53 -36.58 -23.29
CA GLU A 768 -2.95 -37.34 -24.41
C GLU A 768 -2.58 -36.48 -25.63
N SER A 769 -3.47 -35.58 -26.05
CA SER A 769 -3.30 -34.75 -27.24
C SER A 769 -2.76 -33.34 -26.95
N ALA A 770 -2.40 -33.02 -25.70
CA ALA A 770 -1.89 -31.71 -25.33
C ALA A 770 -0.35 -31.67 -25.37
N HIS A 771 0.20 -30.45 -25.49
CA HIS A 771 1.59 -30.24 -25.12
C HIS A 771 1.70 -30.36 -23.60
N GLN A 772 2.70 -31.14 -23.14
CA GLN A 772 2.95 -31.30 -21.72
C GLN A 772 3.81 -30.16 -21.19
N ASN A 773 3.74 -29.95 -19.88
CA ASN A 773 4.64 -29.05 -19.15
C ASN A 773 4.74 -27.63 -19.74
N VAL A 774 3.66 -27.09 -20.28
CA VAL A 774 3.66 -25.75 -20.89
C VAL A 774 4.00 -24.65 -19.88
N GLY A 775 3.77 -24.88 -18.58
CA GLY A 775 4.25 -24.00 -17.50
C GLY A 775 5.79 -23.92 -17.41
N LEU A 776 6.53 -24.99 -17.75
CA LEU A 776 8.00 -24.92 -17.86
C LEU A 776 8.45 -24.16 -19.10
N LEU A 777 7.66 -24.22 -20.19
CA LEU A 777 7.91 -23.46 -21.41
C LEU A 777 7.65 -21.96 -21.20
N ASP A 778 6.67 -21.60 -20.35
CA ASP A 778 6.44 -20.22 -19.91
C ASP A 778 7.70 -19.65 -19.22
N GLN A 779 8.29 -20.42 -18.30
CA GLN A 779 9.51 -20.02 -17.60
C GLN A 779 10.71 -19.87 -18.56
N ARG A 780 10.88 -20.80 -19.51
CA ARG A 780 11.90 -20.68 -20.57
C ARG A 780 11.70 -19.40 -21.39
N MET A 781 10.46 -19.03 -21.70
CA MET A 781 10.17 -17.80 -22.43
C MET A 781 10.58 -16.54 -21.67
N VAL A 782 10.47 -16.52 -20.34
CA VAL A 782 10.98 -15.41 -19.53
C VAL A 782 12.51 -15.30 -19.61
N VAL A 783 13.22 -16.43 -19.58
CA VAL A 783 14.69 -16.44 -19.75
C VAL A 783 15.10 -15.92 -21.12
N GLU A 784 14.40 -16.31 -22.18
CA GLU A 784 14.66 -15.80 -23.52
C GLU A 784 14.27 -14.32 -23.67
N TRP A 785 13.18 -13.89 -23.04
CA TRP A 785 12.80 -12.49 -22.99
C TRP A 785 13.88 -11.66 -22.29
N ALA A 786 14.41 -12.14 -21.16
CA ALA A 786 15.48 -11.47 -20.43
C ALA A 786 16.75 -11.38 -21.29
N ARG A 787 17.15 -12.46 -21.96
CA ARG A 787 18.28 -12.45 -22.93
C ARG A 787 18.14 -11.33 -23.95
N ASP A 788 16.94 -11.14 -24.48
CA ASP A 788 16.70 -10.21 -25.58
C ASP A 788 16.49 -8.76 -25.10
N ASN A 789 16.11 -8.53 -23.84
CA ASN A 789 15.63 -7.22 -23.37
C ASN A 789 16.36 -6.65 -22.15
N ILE A 790 16.98 -7.48 -21.30
CA ILE A 790 17.47 -7.02 -19.99
C ILE A 790 18.60 -5.99 -20.10
N GLY A 791 19.30 -5.98 -21.23
CA GLY A 791 20.31 -4.97 -21.56
C GLY A 791 19.77 -3.55 -21.52
N ALA A 792 18.50 -3.34 -21.91
CA ALA A 792 17.88 -2.02 -21.87
C ALA A 792 17.66 -1.51 -20.44
N PHE A 793 17.61 -2.42 -19.45
CA PHE A 793 17.46 -2.08 -18.04
C PHE A 793 18.82 -1.88 -17.34
N GLY A 794 19.94 -2.10 -18.03
CA GLY A 794 21.30 -2.06 -17.46
C GLY A 794 21.84 -3.43 -17.03
N GLY A 795 21.11 -4.51 -17.30
CA GLY A 795 21.56 -5.87 -17.02
C GLY A 795 22.52 -6.40 -18.07
N ASP A 796 23.30 -7.42 -17.73
CA ASP A 796 24.11 -8.16 -18.70
C ASP A 796 23.38 -9.45 -19.13
N PRO A 797 22.90 -9.56 -20.38
CA PRO A 797 22.37 -10.81 -20.92
C PRO A 797 23.34 -12.00 -20.86
N GLN A 798 24.64 -11.75 -20.71
CA GLN A 798 25.65 -12.80 -20.57
C GLN A 798 25.93 -13.18 -19.12
N GLN A 799 25.35 -12.48 -18.13
CA GLN A 799 25.54 -12.71 -16.71
C GLN A 799 24.19 -12.84 -15.98
N MET A 800 23.36 -13.76 -16.46
CA MET A 800 22.05 -14.07 -15.87
C MET A 800 22.11 -15.36 -15.05
N ILE A 801 21.43 -15.37 -13.90
CA ILE A 801 21.30 -16.51 -12.99
C ILE A 801 19.84 -16.90 -12.90
N LEU A 802 19.55 -18.19 -13.09
CA LEU A 802 18.20 -18.71 -12.83
C LEU A 802 18.11 -19.16 -11.39
N TRP A 803 17.17 -18.58 -10.66
CA TRP A 803 16.95 -18.82 -9.24
C TRP A 803 15.50 -19.24 -9.02
N GLY A 804 15.25 -20.20 -8.14
CA GLY A 804 13.89 -20.54 -7.76
C GLY A 804 13.83 -21.18 -6.40
N GLN A 805 12.62 -21.20 -5.83
CA GLN A 805 12.33 -21.81 -4.54
C GLN A 805 11.22 -22.87 -4.67
N SER A 806 11.31 -23.97 -3.93
CA SER A 806 10.29 -25.05 -3.93
C SER A 806 10.06 -25.63 -5.34
N ALA A 807 8.81 -25.65 -5.82
CA ALA A 807 8.49 -25.98 -7.22
C ALA A 807 9.25 -25.12 -8.25
N GLY A 808 9.58 -23.87 -7.90
CA GLY A 808 10.48 -23.02 -8.69
C GLY A 808 11.90 -23.56 -8.71
N ALA A 809 12.45 -24.03 -7.58
CA ALA A 809 13.75 -24.70 -7.51
C ALA A 809 13.77 -26.02 -8.29
N GLY A 810 12.68 -26.78 -8.22
CA GLY A 810 12.46 -27.97 -9.06
C GLY A 810 12.43 -27.62 -10.54
N SER A 811 11.85 -26.48 -10.91
CA SER A 811 11.86 -25.94 -12.27
C SER A 811 13.26 -25.55 -12.75
N VAL A 812 14.06 -24.86 -11.91
CA VAL A 812 15.48 -24.61 -12.16
C VAL A 812 16.22 -25.93 -12.39
N GLY A 813 15.90 -26.93 -11.55
CA GLY A 813 16.24 -28.33 -11.69
C GLY A 813 16.04 -28.85 -13.12
N MET A 814 14.79 -28.93 -13.52
CA MET A 814 14.36 -29.45 -14.83
C MET A 814 14.99 -28.66 -15.99
N TYR A 815 15.08 -27.34 -15.87
CA TYR A 815 15.71 -26.46 -16.86
C TYR A 815 17.17 -26.84 -17.13
N GLY A 816 17.96 -27.10 -16.08
CA GLY A 816 19.37 -27.51 -16.19
C GLY A 816 19.57 -28.85 -16.93
N TYR A 817 18.57 -29.73 -16.91
CA TYR A 817 18.59 -31.03 -17.59
C TYR A 817 17.98 -31.01 -19.00
N ALA A 818 17.01 -30.12 -19.23
CA ALA A 818 16.34 -29.94 -20.52
C ALA A 818 17.25 -29.20 -21.52
N TYR A 819 18.05 -28.24 -21.05
CA TYR A 819 18.85 -27.37 -21.92
C TYR A 819 20.37 -27.48 -21.65
N PRO A 820 20.99 -28.67 -21.66
CA PRO A 820 22.39 -28.84 -21.31
C PRO A 820 23.36 -28.15 -22.29
N LYS A 821 22.91 -27.89 -23.53
CA LYS A 821 23.69 -27.23 -24.58
C LYS A 821 23.26 -25.79 -24.90
N ASP A 822 22.10 -25.35 -24.39
CA ASP A 822 21.52 -24.03 -24.69
C ASP A 822 20.89 -23.41 -23.42
N LEU A 823 21.69 -23.31 -22.37
CA LEU A 823 21.20 -22.91 -21.04
C LEU A 823 20.79 -21.43 -20.97
N ILE A 824 21.33 -20.55 -21.81
CA ILE A 824 21.22 -19.07 -21.76
C ILE A 824 21.81 -18.43 -20.48
N VAL A 825 21.55 -18.96 -19.29
CA VAL A 825 22.06 -18.47 -17.99
C VAL A 825 23.46 -19.01 -17.66
N LYS A 826 24.15 -18.39 -16.70
CA LYS A 826 25.54 -18.71 -16.28
C LYS A 826 25.68 -19.47 -14.98
N GLY A 827 24.61 -19.54 -14.18
CA GLY A 827 24.57 -20.23 -12.91
C GLY A 827 23.13 -20.50 -12.51
N LEU A 828 22.95 -21.44 -11.59
CA LEU A 828 21.64 -21.89 -11.12
C LEU A 828 21.59 -21.85 -9.59
N ILE A 829 20.43 -21.52 -9.03
CA ILE A 829 20.17 -21.53 -7.58
C ILE A 829 18.82 -22.22 -7.34
N SER A 830 18.84 -23.27 -6.52
CA SER A 830 17.69 -24.11 -6.19
C SER A 830 17.51 -24.17 -4.67
N ASP A 831 16.62 -23.30 -4.18
CA ASP A 831 16.30 -23.19 -2.75
C ASP A 831 15.14 -24.14 -2.41
N SER A 832 15.38 -25.08 -1.51
CA SER A 832 14.40 -26.08 -1.07
C SER A 832 13.78 -26.85 -2.24
N GLY A 833 14.58 -27.29 -3.22
CA GLY A 833 14.10 -28.20 -4.25
C GLY A 833 15.14 -28.78 -5.20
N ALA A 834 14.76 -29.87 -5.86
CA ALA A 834 15.62 -30.69 -6.69
C ALA A 834 14.93 -31.08 -8.01
N PRO A 835 15.71 -31.45 -9.05
CA PRO A 835 15.17 -32.08 -10.25
C PRO A 835 14.31 -33.31 -9.89
N GLY A 836 13.16 -33.46 -10.54
CA GLY A 836 12.24 -34.58 -10.27
C GLY A 836 11.18 -34.32 -9.19
N MET A 837 11.29 -33.22 -8.44
CA MET A 837 10.27 -32.80 -7.48
C MET A 837 8.89 -32.71 -8.15
N LEU A 838 7.91 -33.41 -7.58
CA LEU A 838 6.50 -33.45 -8.04
C LEU A 838 6.33 -33.86 -9.52
N VAL A 839 7.33 -34.52 -10.11
CA VAL A 839 7.26 -35.07 -11.46
C VAL A 839 6.53 -36.40 -11.44
N LYS A 840 5.46 -36.50 -12.24
CA LYS A 840 4.70 -37.72 -12.43
C LYS A 840 5.21 -38.56 -13.61
N PRO A 841 4.91 -39.86 -13.64
CA PRO A 841 5.11 -40.68 -14.83
C PRO A 841 4.33 -40.12 -16.02
N TYR A 842 4.95 -40.14 -17.20
CA TYR A 842 4.29 -39.80 -18.46
C TYR A 842 3.26 -40.87 -18.87
N GLY A 843 2.22 -40.46 -19.59
CA GLY A 843 1.23 -41.37 -20.18
C GLY A 843 -0.02 -41.63 -19.32
N ASN A 844 -0.05 -41.17 -18.07
CA ASN A 844 -1.26 -41.24 -17.24
C ASN A 844 -2.08 -39.95 -17.38
N TYR A 845 -3.20 -40.03 -18.10
CA TYR A 845 -4.09 -38.90 -18.39
C TYR A 845 -5.39 -38.91 -17.57
N SER A 846 -5.49 -39.78 -16.56
CA SER A 846 -6.73 -40.02 -15.80
C SER A 846 -7.28 -38.76 -15.10
N SER A 847 -6.40 -37.89 -14.61
CA SER A 847 -6.80 -36.61 -13.98
C SER A 847 -7.50 -35.69 -14.97
N PHE A 848 -6.98 -35.59 -16.20
CA PHE A 848 -7.59 -34.77 -17.25
C PHE A 848 -8.92 -35.38 -17.71
N ASP A 849 -8.95 -36.69 -17.97
CA ASP A 849 -10.17 -37.41 -18.36
C ASP A 849 -11.28 -37.30 -17.30
N THR A 850 -10.91 -37.43 -16.02
CA THR A 850 -11.86 -37.30 -14.89
C THR A 850 -12.43 -35.89 -14.84
N LEU A 851 -11.59 -34.86 -14.96
CA LEU A 851 -12.08 -33.48 -14.98
C LEU A 851 -12.97 -33.23 -16.20
N ALA A 852 -12.56 -33.70 -17.38
CA ALA A 852 -13.34 -33.61 -18.61
C ALA A 852 -14.73 -34.26 -18.48
N SER A 853 -14.84 -35.36 -17.73
CA SER A 853 -16.14 -36.00 -17.48
C SER A 853 -17.11 -35.15 -16.66
N LYS A 854 -16.60 -34.30 -15.76
CA LYS A 854 -17.40 -33.46 -14.86
C LYS A 854 -17.88 -32.16 -15.51
N VAL A 855 -17.32 -31.80 -16.67
CA VAL A 855 -17.64 -30.56 -17.38
C VAL A 855 -18.28 -30.80 -18.75
N GLY A 856 -18.81 -32.00 -18.98
CA GLY A 856 -19.54 -32.33 -20.21
C GLY A 856 -18.68 -32.73 -21.41
N CYS A 857 -17.36 -32.85 -21.25
CA CYS A 857 -16.44 -33.27 -22.32
C CYS A 857 -16.17 -34.81 -22.32
N ALA A 858 -16.88 -35.59 -21.51
CA ALA A 858 -16.65 -37.04 -21.30
C ALA A 858 -16.72 -37.89 -22.59
N HIS A 859 -17.67 -37.55 -23.46
CA HIS A 859 -18.01 -38.30 -24.68
C HIS A 859 -16.98 -38.09 -25.81
N LEU A 860 -16.02 -37.17 -25.62
CA LEU A 860 -14.97 -36.84 -26.57
C LEU A 860 -13.65 -37.46 -26.12
N LYS A 861 -12.77 -37.77 -27.07
CA LYS A 861 -11.42 -38.31 -26.82
C LYS A 861 -10.34 -37.60 -27.64
N GLY A 862 -9.10 -37.71 -27.18
CA GLY A 862 -7.92 -37.09 -27.80
C GLY A 862 -8.13 -35.61 -28.10
N ARG A 863 -7.81 -35.20 -29.34
CA ARG A 863 -7.92 -33.79 -29.79
C ARG A 863 -9.30 -33.17 -29.60
N LYS A 864 -10.40 -33.93 -29.79
CA LYS A 864 -11.76 -33.39 -29.62
C LYS A 864 -12.06 -33.06 -28.15
N GLN A 865 -11.59 -33.90 -27.22
CA GLN A 865 -11.73 -33.65 -25.78
C GLN A 865 -10.91 -32.43 -25.36
N LEU A 866 -9.67 -32.33 -25.87
CA LEU A 866 -8.81 -31.17 -25.62
C LEU A 866 -9.47 -29.87 -26.11
N SER A 867 -9.98 -29.85 -27.34
CA SER A 867 -10.67 -28.67 -27.89
C SER A 867 -11.92 -28.30 -27.10
N CYS A 868 -12.69 -29.29 -26.61
CA CYS A 868 -13.81 -29.03 -25.70
C CYS A 868 -13.35 -28.32 -24.42
N MET A 869 -12.32 -28.87 -23.75
CA MET A 869 -11.75 -28.31 -22.53
C MET A 869 -11.13 -26.92 -22.73
N GLN A 870 -10.55 -26.64 -23.90
CA GLN A 870 -10.01 -25.32 -24.25
C GLN A 870 -11.09 -24.24 -24.35
N MET A 871 -12.31 -24.60 -24.76
CA MET A 871 -13.39 -23.64 -25.01
C MET A 871 -14.26 -23.33 -23.78
N LEU A 872 -14.11 -24.10 -22.70
CA LEU A 872 -14.83 -23.86 -21.45
C LEU A 872 -14.37 -22.59 -20.73
N ASP A 873 -15.22 -22.06 -19.86
CA ASP A 873 -14.84 -20.97 -18.96
C ASP A 873 -13.74 -21.44 -17.97
N ALA A 874 -12.75 -20.59 -17.75
CA ALA A 874 -11.61 -20.93 -16.89
C ALA A 874 -12.02 -21.06 -15.42
N SER A 875 -12.94 -20.22 -14.97
CA SER A 875 -13.43 -20.21 -13.59
C SER A 875 -14.28 -21.44 -13.33
N LEU A 876 -15.03 -21.92 -14.33
CA LEU A 876 -15.69 -23.22 -14.27
C LEU A 876 -14.69 -24.36 -14.10
N LEU A 877 -13.64 -24.43 -14.93
CA LEU A 877 -12.60 -25.47 -14.82
C LEU A 877 -11.90 -25.43 -13.47
N GLN A 878 -11.53 -24.24 -13.00
CA GLN A 878 -10.91 -24.01 -11.70
C GLN A 878 -11.82 -24.47 -10.55
N LYS A 879 -13.10 -24.10 -10.59
CA LYS A 879 -14.09 -24.50 -9.58
C LYS A 879 -14.24 -26.02 -9.53
N VAL A 880 -14.52 -26.65 -10.66
CA VAL A 880 -14.73 -28.10 -10.72
C VAL A 880 -13.47 -28.87 -10.34
N TYR A 881 -12.28 -28.36 -10.71
CA TYR A 881 -11.01 -28.93 -10.25
C TYR A 881 -10.88 -28.83 -8.73
N SER A 882 -11.19 -27.68 -8.11
CA SER A 882 -11.13 -27.50 -6.66
C SER A 882 -12.11 -28.40 -5.87
N GLU A 883 -13.22 -28.80 -6.48
CA GLU A 883 -14.25 -29.67 -5.89
C GLU A 883 -13.99 -31.16 -6.16
N THR A 884 -13.03 -31.49 -7.02
CA THR A 884 -12.73 -32.88 -7.39
C THR A 884 -11.55 -33.41 -6.61
N SER A 885 -11.84 -34.28 -5.64
CA SER A 885 -10.81 -35.03 -4.91
C SER A 885 -10.07 -36.00 -5.84
N SER A 886 -8.81 -36.31 -5.49
CA SER A 886 -7.98 -37.35 -6.13
C SER A 886 -7.41 -37.05 -7.52
N ILE A 887 -7.59 -35.84 -8.06
CA ILE A 887 -6.91 -35.40 -9.29
C ILE A 887 -5.85 -34.36 -8.98
N SER A 888 -4.75 -34.36 -9.73
CA SER A 888 -3.70 -33.34 -9.58
C SER A 888 -2.89 -33.16 -10.87
N PHE A 889 -2.50 -31.91 -11.11
CA PHE A 889 -1.81 -31.49 -12.31
C PHE A 889 -0.46 -30.88 -11.93
N THR A 890 0.60 -31.64 -12.18
CA THR A 890 2.01 -31.30 -11.92
C THR A 890 2.85 -31.80 -13.11
N PRO A 891 4.13 -31.42 -13.22
CA PRO A 891 4.97 -31.82 -14.35
C PRO A 891 4.99 -33.34 -14.57
N VAL A 892 5.16 -33.76 -15.82
CA VAL A 892 5.34 -35.17 -16.21
C VAL A 892 6.71 -35.39 -16.84
N GLY A 893 7.29 -36.58 -16.66
CA GLY A 893 8.55 -36.96 -17.29
C GLY A 893 8.43 -37.19 -18.79
N ASP A 894 8.23 -36.11 -19.56
CA ASP A 894 8.05 -36.14 -21.03
C ASP A 894 9.35 -36.38 -21.81
N ASN A 895 10.49 -36.51 -21.13
CA ASN A 895 11.83 -36.65 -21.69
C ASN A 895 12.24 -35.50 -22.63
N VAL A 896 11.59 -34.34 -22.50
CA VAL A 896 11.91 -33.12 -23.24
C VAL A 896 12.19 -31.99 -22.26
N THR A 897 11.21 -31.69 -21.40
CA THR A 897 11.27 -30.61 -20.41
C THR A 897 11.55 -31.13 -19.01
N ALA A 898 11.06 -32.33 -18.67
CA ALA A 898 11.32 -33.01 -17.41
C ALA A 898 11.64 -34.48 -17.63
N PHE A 899 12.44 -35.06 -16.73
CA PHE A 899 13.00 -36.40 -16.89
C PHE A 899 12.79 -37.21 -15.62
N SER A 900 12.37 -38.47 -15.77
CA SER A 900 12.12 -39.36 -14.63
C SER A 900 13.39 -39.99 -14.05
N ASN A 901 14.50 -40.00 -14.78
CA ASN A 901 15.79 -40.55 -14.31
C ASN A 901 16.91 -39.52 -14.51
N THR A 902 17.09 -38.66 -13.52
CA THR A 902 18.10 -37.59 -13.54
C THR A 902 19.50 -38.14 -13.30
N THR A 903 19.68 -39.15 -12.44
CA THR A 903 20.97 -39.78 -12.17
C THR A 903 21.60 -40.42 -13.43
N ASP A 904 20.82 -41.12 -14.28
CA ASP A 904 21.32 -41.62 -15.58
C ASP A 904 21.85 -40.46 -16.44
N ARG A 905 21.08 -39.38 -16.54
CA ARG A 905 21.45 -38.21 -17.34
C ARG A 905 22.72 -37.52 -16.80
N LEU A 906 22.84 -37.37 -15.48
CA LEU A 906 24.05 -36.86 -14.83
C LEU A 906 25.27 -37.69 -15.24
N SER A 907 25.18 -39.02 -15.10
CA SER A 907 26.28 -39.95 -15.38
C SER A 907 26.74 -39.90 -16.85
N ARG A 908 25.82 -39.59 -17.76
CA ARG A 908 26.05 -39.50 -19.21
C ARG A 908 26.44 -38.11 -19.69
N GLY A 909 26.54 -37.12 -18.81
CA GLY A 909 26.85 -35.74 -19.21
C GLY A 909 25.69 -35.00 -19.87
N LEU A 910 24.45 -35.46 -19.69
CA LEU A 910 23.23 -34.89 -20.28
C LEU A 910 22.56 -33.86 -19.36
N VAL A 911 23.39 -33.05 -18.71
CA VAL A 911 23.03 -31.96 -17.80
C VAL A 911 23.95 -30.76 -18.07
N THR A 912 23.51 -29.57 -17.68
CA THR A 912 24.38 -28.39 -17.69
C THR A 912 25.60 -28.54 -16.77
N LYS A 913 26.72 -27.95 -17.22
CA LYS A 913 27.99 -27.89 -16.50
C LYS A 913 28.17 -26.62 -15.67
N VAL A 914 27.19 -25.71 -15.66
CA VAL A 914 27.33 -24.47 -14.89
C VAL A 914 27.31 -24.74 -13.38
N PRO A 915 27.97 -23.89 -12.59
CA PRO A 915 27.91 -23.93 -11.13
C PRO A 915 26.47 -23.78 -10.62
N TRP A 916 26.16 -24.49 -9.53
CA TRP A 916 24.80 -24.57 -8.98
C TRP A 916 24.80 -24.52 -7.45
N ILE A 917 24.00 -23.62 -6.87
CA ILE A 917 23.71 -23.58 -5.43
C ILE A 917 22.45 -24.42 -5.15
N PHE A 918 22.53 -25.32 -4.18
CA PHE A 918 21.39 -26.04 -3.63
C PHE A 918 21.30 -25.81 -2.12
N GLY A 919 20.08 -25.70 -1.62
CA GLY A 919 19.86 -25.76 -0.18
C GLY A 919 18.48 -26.19 0.23
N ASN A 920 18.29 -26.31 1.53
CA ASN A 920 16.99 -26.55 2.15
C ASN A 920 17.01 -25.99 3.57
N ASN A 921 15.83 -25.81 4.14
CA ASN A 921 15.63 -25.34 5.49
C ASN A 921 15.53 -26.53 6.47
N ALA A 922 15.74 -26.27 7.75
CA ALA A 922 15.78 -27.32 8.74
C ALA A 922 14.42 -27.93 9.08
N ASN A 923 13.34 -27.19 8.86
CA ASN A 923 11.98 -27.61 9.19
C ASN A 923 11.01 -27.50 7.99
N GLU A 924 11.42 -28.01 6.83
CA GLU A 924 10.61 -27.99 5.60
C GLU A 924 9.16 -28.47 5.80
N GLY A 925 9.00 -29.50 6.65
CA GLY A 925 7.72 -30.12 6.95
C GLY A 925 6.66 -29.15 7.48
N ALA A 926 7.04 -28.13 8.24
CA ALA A 926 6.12 -27.21 8.88
C ALA A 926 5.29 -26.38 7.89
N GLY A 927 5.79 -26.20 6.66
CA GLY A 927 5.07 -25.51 5.58
C GLY A 927 4.02 -26.38 4.88
N PHE A 928 3.98 -27.68 5.14
CA PHE A 928 3.11 -28.61 4.42
C PHE A 928 1.91 -29.08 5.26
N GLY A 929 0.83 -29.48 4.59
CA GLY A 929 -0.34 -30.07 5.24
C GLY A 929 -1.23 -29.06 5.99
N THR A 930 -2.22 -29.59 6.70
CA THR A 930 -3.16 -28.80 7.50
C THR A 930 -2.49 -28.28 8.76
N TYR A 931 -2.75 -27.02 9.10
CA TYR A 931 -2.29 -26.40 10.33
C TYR A 931 -2.76 -27.19 11.57
N ASN A 932 -1.85 -27.41 12.51
CA ASN A 932 -2.11 -28.04 13.79
C ASN A 932 -1.52 -27.18 14.92
N ALA A 933 -2.38 -26.72 15.82
CA ALA A 933 -1.97 -25.90 16.97
C ALA A 933 -1.03 -26.66 17.93
N SER A 934 -1.13 -27.99 18.01
CA SER A 934 -0.27 -28.84 18.83
C SER A 934 1.15 -29.04 18.26
N GLY A 935 1.46 -28.44 17.11
CA GLY A 935 2.77 -28.47 16.50
C GLY A 935 2.91 -29.41 15.30
N LEU A 936 4.16 -29.66 14.91
CA LEU A 936 4.51 -30.44 13.72
C LEU A 936 4.14 -31.92 13.87
N SER A 937 3.34 -32.43 12.94
CA SER A 937 3.01 -33.87 12.93
C SER A 937 4.12 -34.73 12.30
N PRO A 938 4.18 -36.03 12.64
CA PRO A 938 5.10 -36.98 11.99
C PRO A 938 4.92 -37.05 10.47
N SER A 939 3.68 -36.92 9.98
CA SER A 939 3.38 -36.93 8.54
C SER A 939 3.94 -35.70 7.83
N GLN A 940 3.80 -34.51 8.41
CA GLN A 940 4.39 -33.28 7.88
C GLN A 940 5.93 -33.37 7.84
N THR A 941 6.53 -33.92 8.90
CA THR A 941 7.98 -34.16 8.96
C THR A 941 8.43 -35.09 7.83
N ALA A 942 7.74 -36.23 7.67
CA ALA A 942 8.04 -37.19 6.61
C ALA A 942 7.88 -36.57 5.21
N ILE A 943 6.85 -35.76 4.98
CA ILE A 943 6.65 -35.03 3.73
C ILE A 943 7.82 -34.08 3.46
N GLY A 944 8.24 -33.29 4.45
CA GLY A 944 9.38 -32.38 4.31
C GLY A 944 10.68 -33.11 3.91
N LEU A 945 10.94 -34.27 4.52
CA LEU A 945 12.11 -35.10 4.20
C LEU A 945 12.01 -35.70 2.78
N GLN A 946 10.88 -36.34 2.46
CA GLN A 946 10.69 -37.05 1.20
C GLN A 946 10.57 -36.11 0.00
N ALA A 947 9.92 -34.96 0.17
CA ALA A 947 9.67 -34.02 -0.92
C ALA A 947 10.85 -33.05 -1.14
N ILE A 948 11.55 -32.64 -0.08
CA ILE A 948 12.56 -31.57 -0.14
C ILE A 948 13.94 -32.05 0.28
N THR A 949 14.15 -32.34 1.58
CA THR A 949 15.49 -32.47 2.17
C THR A 949 16.31 -33.58 1.53
N CYS A 950 15.72 -34.77 1.37
CA CYS A 950 16.43 -35.93 0.86
C CYS A 950 16.68 -35.87 -0.66
N PRO A 951 15.72 -35.45 -1.50
CA PRO A 951 15.99 -35.18 -2.91
C PRO A 951 17.09 -34.13 -3.14
N VAL A 952 17.09 -33.03 -2.39
CA VAL A 952 18.14 -32.00 -2.49
C VAL A 952 19.51 -32.56 -2.14
N ALA A 953 19.62 -33.29 -1.02
CA ALA A 953 20.88 -33.90 -0.62
C ALA A 953 21.36 -34.96 -1.63
N ALA A 954 20.45 -35.74 -2.22
CA ALA A 954 20.77 -36.73 -3.24
C ALA A 954 21.31 -36.07 -4.52
N GLU A 955 20.63 -35.03 -5.04
CA GLU A 955 21.08 -34.30 -6.23
C GLU A 955 22.48 -33.70 -6.02
N VAL A 956 22.73 -33.08 -4.86
CA VAL A 956 24.04 -32.49 -4.53
C VAL A 956 25.15 -33.53 -4.55
N ARG A 957 24.92 -34.70 -3.92
CA ARG A 957 25.88 -35.80 -3.91
C ARG A 957 26.12 -36.36 -5.31
N ASP A 958 25.07 -36.61 -6.07
CA ASP A 958 25.18 -37.15 -7.43
C ASP A 958 25.93 -36.19 -8.35
N ARG A 959 25.60 -34.90 -8.32
CA ARG A 959 26.30 -33.87 -9.10
C ARG A 959 27.78 -33.79 -8.73
N ALA A 960 28.09 -33.73 -7.44
CA ALA A 960 29.45 -33.62 -6.97
C ALA A 960 30.27 -34.88 -7.29
N LYS A 961 29.66 -36.08 -7.20
CA LYS A 961 30.27 -37.36 -7.61
C LYS A 961 30.71 -37.36 -9.07
N PHE A 962 29.94 -36.73 -9.96
CA PHE A 962 30.28 -36.61 -11.39
C PHE A 962 31.09 -35.34 -11.71
N GLY A 963 31.61 -34.64 -10.71
CA GLY A 963 32.52 -33.50 -10.89
C GLY A 963 31.85 -32.19 -11.29
N TYR A 964 30.52 -32.05 -11.11
CA TYR A 964 29.82 -30.80 -11.37
C TYR A 964 29.93 -29.84 -10.18
N SER A 965 30.33 -28.60 -10.44
CA SER A 965 30.49 -27.56 -9.43
C SER A 965 29.16 -27.29 -8.70
N THR A 966 29.13 -27.64 -7.42
CA THR A 966 27.94 -27.56 -6.58
C THR A 966 28.29 -26.90 -5.25
N TYR A 967 27.44 -25.97 -4.81
CA TYR A 967 27.49 -25.37 -3.47
C TYR A 967 26.26 -25.84 -2.69
N ARG A 968 26.44 -26.14 -1.41
CA ARG A 968 25.41 -26.74 -0.56
C ARG A 968 25.21 -25.93 0.72
N TYR A 969 23.99 -25.46 0.97
CA TYR A 969 23.61 -24.82 2.23
C TYR A 969 22.48 -25.55 2.96
N TYR A 970 22.39 -25.32 4.27
CA TYR A 970 21.32 -25.76 5.14
C TYR A 970 20.94 -24.61 6.08
N TYR A 971 19.71 -24.10 5.97
CA TYR A 971 19.26 -22.92 6.71
C TYR A 971 18.51 -23.32 7.99
N THR A 972 18.91 -22.75 9.12
CA THR A 972 18.39 -23.10 10.45
C THR A 972 17.76 -21.92 11.20
N GLY A 973 17.63 -20.75 10.55
CA GLY A 973 17.16 -19.53 11.20
C GLY A 973 15.70 -19.63 11.66
N ASN A 974 15.48 -19.32 12.95
CA ASN A 974 14.16 -19.29 13.58
C ASN A 974 13.90 -17.89 14.17
N PHE A 975 13.49 -16.97 13.30
CA PHE A 975 13.23 -15.58 13.68
C PHE A 975 11.72 -15.36 13.85
N SER A 976 11.29 -14.86 15.00
CA SER A 976 9.87 -14.77 15.38
C SER A 976 9.03 -13.83 14.51
N ASN A 977 9.63 -12.79 13.93
CA ASN A 977 8.97 -11.93 12.95
C ASN A 977 8.59 -12.70 11.67
N ILE A 978 9.43 -13.64 11.23
CA ILE A 978 9.21 -14.48 10.04
C ILE A 978 8.38 -15.73 10.39
N SER A 979 8.76 -16.43 11.46
CA SER A 979 8.17 -17.69 11.94
C SER A 979 7.64 -17.51 13.37
N PRO A 980 6.38 -17.06 13.53
CA PRO A 980 5.88 -16.53 14.80
C PRO A 980 5.64 -17.58 15.89
N LEU A 981 5.56 -18.87 15.54
CA LEU A 981 5.42 -19.93 16.53
C LEU A 981 6.75 -20.70 16.66
N PRO A 982 7.23 -20.99 17.88
CA PRO A 982 8.54 -21.61 18.09
C PRO A 982 8.75 -22.93 17.34
N TRP A 983 7.68 -23.73 17.18
CA TRP A 983 7.73 -25.03 16.51
C TRP A 983 7.74 -24.94 14.97
N ILE A 984 7.40 -23.79 14.38
CA ILE A 984 7.50 -23.57 12.93
C ILE A 984 8.97 -23.58 12.51
N GLY A 985 9.85 -22.95 13.30
CA GLY A 985 11.29 -23.00 13.07
C GLY A 985 11.71 -22.43 11.72
N ALA A 986 12.81 -22.94 11.17
CA ALA A 986 13.21 -22.70 9.79
C ALA A 986 12.28 -23.45 8.81
N THR A 987 11.03 -22.99 8.71
CA THR A 987 10.01 -23.61 7.85
C THR A 987 10.31 -23.39 6.36
N HIS A 988 9.61 -24.12 5.50
CA HIS A 988 9.70 -23.97 4.05
C HIS A 988 9.54 -22.50 3.61
N SER A 989 10.51 -21.98 2.84
CA SER A 989 10.61 -20.59 2.35
C SER A 989 11.04 -19.53 3.37
N ALA A 990 11.31 -19.87 4.64
CA ALA A 990 11.64 -18.91 5.70
C ALA A 990 12.96 -18.13 5.49
N GLU A 991 13.83 -18.59 4.59
CA GLU A 991 15.09 -17.96 4.22
C GLU A 991 14.93 -16.82 3.20
N LEU A 992 13.84 -16.84 2.42
CA LEU A 992 13.63 -15.89 1.34
C LEU A 992 13.47 -14.43 1.79
N PRO A 993 12.75 -14.10 2.89
CA PRO A 993 12.68 -12.71 3.35
C PRO A 993 14.05 -12.09 3.64
N LEU A 994 15.02 -12.90 4.07
CA LEU A 994 16.40 -12.46 4.30
C LEU A 994 17.12 -12.22 2.96
N LEU A 995 16.97 -13.15 2.01
CA LEU A 995 17.57 -13.03 0.67
C LEU A 995 17.02 -11.85 -0.12
N PHE A 996 15.70 -11.62 -0.10
CA PHE A 996 15.06 -10.51 -0.81
C PHE A 996 15.13 -9.17 -0.04
N GLY A 997 15.49 -9.20 1.24
CA GLY A 997 15.66 -7.99 2.06
C GLY A 997 14.35 -7.43 2.61
N THR A 998 13.32 -8.26 2.75
CA THR A 998 11.98 -7.88 3.24
C THR A 998 11.71 -8.34 4.67
N HIS A 999 12.69 -8.98 5.32
CA HIS A 999 12.53 -9.64 6.63
C HIS A 999 12.02 -8.71 7.75
N TYR A 1000 12.37 -7.43 7.72
CA TYR A 1000 11.93 -6.43 8.70
C TYR A 1000 10.53 -5.84 8.40
N GLU A 1001 9.93 -6.17 7.25
CA GLU A 1001 8.59 -5.68 6.83
C GLU A 1001 7.45 -6.61 7.31
N TYR A 1002 7.74 -7.50 8.27
CA TYR A 1002 6.82 -8.51 8.79
C TYR A 1002 6.14 -8.04 10.09
N ARG A 1003 6.24 -8.82 11.18
CA ARG A 1003 5.54 -8.62 12.46
C ARG A 1003 6.36 -7.83 13.48
N GLY A 1004 7.49 -7.26 13.06
CA GLY A 1004 8.39 -6.53 13.94
C GLY A 1004 9.75 -6.29 13.31
N ASN A 1005 10.53 -5.44 13.97
CA ASN A 1005 11.89 -5.12 13.56
C ASN A 1005 12.81 -6.32 13.69
N SER A 1006 13.69 -6.48 12.72
CA SER A 1006 14.68 -7.55 12.72
C SER A 1006 15.79 -7.30 13.72
N THR A 1007 16.27 -8.38 14.34
CA THR A 1007 17.40 -8.31 15.29
C THR A 1007 18.71 -7.99 14.58
N ALA A 1008 19.73 -7.53 15.32
CA ALA A 1008 21.06 -7.28 14.76
C ALA A 1008 21.67 -8.55 14.13
N TYR A 1009 21.47 -9.72 14.76
CA TYR A 1009 21.92 -11.01 14.22
C TYR A 1009 21.18 -11.38 12.93
N GLU A 1010 19.87 -11.11 12.86
CA GLU A 1010 19.07 -11.34 11.66
C GLU A 1010 19.52 -10.46 10.49
N TRP A 1011 19.84 -9.19 10.75
CA TRP A 1011 20.49 -8.33 9.76
C TRP A 1011 21.83 -8.90 9.30
N GLU A 1012 22.71 -9.32 10.22
CA GLU A 1012 23.99 -9.95 9.86
C GLU A 1012 23.80 -11.17 8.93
N VAL A 1013 22.84 -12.04 9.24
CA VAL A 1013 22.47 -13.18 8.39
C VAL A 1013 21.98 -12.70 7.02
N ALA A 1014 21.05 -11.75 6.96
CA ALA A 1014 20.49 -11.24 5.72
C ALA A 1014 21.57 -10.65 4.80
N GLU A 1015 22.43 -9.78 5.33
CA GLU A 1015 23.51 -9.16 4.55
C GLU A 1015 24.56 -10.18 4.11
N GLY A 1016 24.87 -11.14 4.99
CA GLY A 1016 25.76 -12.26 4.69
C GLY A 1016 25.25 -13.11 3.53
N MET A 1017 23.98 -13.52 3.57
CA MET A 1017 23.34 -14.30 2.50
C MET A 1017 23.25 -13.50 1.20
N GLN A 1018 22.74 -12.26 1.25
CA GLN A 1018 22.65 -11.38 0.08
C GLN A 1018 24.00 -11.19 -0.61
N SER A 1019 25.09 -11.02 0.15
CA SER A 1019 26.43 -10.87 -0.41
C SER A 1019 26.97 -12.16 -1.06
N LEU A 1020 26.70 -13.32 -0.47
CA LEU A 1020 27.03 -14.62 -1.08
C LEU A 1020 26.29 -14.83 -2.40
N TRP A 1021 24.98 -14.57 -2.44
CA TRP A 1021 24.18 -14.72 -3.66
C TRP A 1021 24.61 -13.74 -4.74
N LEU A 1022 24.84 -12.47 -4.38
CA LEU A 1022 25.33 -11.45 -5.32
C LEU A 1022 26.71 -11.82 -5.86
N SER A 1023 27.64 -12.24 -5.01
CA SER A 1023 28.99 -12.68 -5.42
C SER A 1023 28.95 -13.88 -6.36
N PHE A 1024 28.05 -14.84 -6.10
CA PHE A 1024 27.81 -15.95 -7.02
C PHE A 1024 27.28 -15.45 -8.37
N ALA A 1025 26.34 -14.51 -8.37
CA ALA A 1025 25.78 -13.97 -9.61
C ALA A 1025 26.77 -13.16 -10.43
N GLU A 1026 27.68 -12.44 -9.79
CA GLU A 1026 28.78 -11.72 -10.46
C GLU A 1026 29.75 -12.69 -11.15
N ASN A 1027 30.09 -13.81 -10.50
CA ASN A 1027 30.97 -14.81 -11.10
C ASN A 1027 30.75 -16.22 -10.51
N PRO A 1028 29.87 -17.05 -11.12
CA PRO A 1028 29.56 -18.39 -10.64
C PRO A 1028 30.78 -19.33 -10.61
N GLN A 1029 31.80 -19.06 -11.43
CA GLN A 1029 33.02 -19.88 -11.55
C GLN A 1029 33.98 -19.67 -10.37
N LYS A 1030 33.80 -18.62 -9.58
CA LYS A 1030 34.56 -18.37 -8.36
C LYS A 1030 33.73 -18.77 -7.15
N ALA A 1031 34.42 -19.16 -6.08
CA ALA A 1031 33.78 -19.41 -4.79
C ALA A 1031 33.05 -18.14 -4.32
N PRO A 1032 31.76 -18.21 -3.97
CA PRO A 1032 31.00 -17.08 -3.43
C PRO A 1032 31.69 -16.50 -2.20
N LYS A 1033 31.70 -15.17 -2.10
CA LYS A 1033 32.31 -14.47 -0.97
C LYS A 1033 31.32 -13.50 -0.33
N ALA A 1034 31.23 -13.56 0.99
CA ALA A 1034 30.50 -12.57 1.77
C ALA A 1034 31.37 -11.32 1.99
N MET A 1035 30.74 -10.18 2.31
CA MET A 1035 31.45 -8.91 2.53
C MET A 1035 32.48 -8.97 3.67
N ASN A 1036 32.23 -9.80 4.69
CA ASN A 1036 33.14 -10.00 5.82
C ASN A 1036 34.33 -10.95 5.52
N GLY A 1037 34.53 -11.33 4.25
CA GLY A 1037 35.64 -12.17 3.80
C GLY A 1037 35.39 -13.68 3.86
N ILE A 1038 34.24 -14.12 4.38
CA ILE A 1038 33.85 -15.54 4.36
C ILE A 1038 33.76 -16.02 2.91
N THR A 1039 34.43 -17.13 2.60
CA THR A 1039 34.38 -17.77 1.29
C THR A 1039 33.66 -19.11 1.40
N TRP A 1040 32.66 -19.33 0.54
CA TRP A 1040 31.89 -20.58 0.50
C TRP A 1040 32.54 -21.58 -0.46
N PRO A 1041 33.16 -22.66 0.04
CA PRO A 1041 33.81 -23.66 -0.83
C PRO A 1041 32.79 -24.52 -1.56
N LEU A 1042 33.23 -25.09 -2.69
CA LEU A 1042 32.49 -26.16 -3.37
C LEU A 1042 32.27 -27.35 -2.43
N TYR A 1043 31.09 -27.95 -2.56
CA TYR A 1043 30.79 -29.21 -1.88
C TYR A 1043 31.67 -30.33 -2.45
N LYS A 1044 32.31 -31.07 -1.55
CA LYS A 1044 33.17 -32.21 -1.87
C LYS A 1044 32.61 -33.47 -1.18
N PRO A 1045 32.27 -34.53 -1.93
CA PRO A 1045 31.68 -35.74 -1.37
C PRO A 1045 32.54 -36.40 -0.28
N GLU A 1046 33.86 -36.26 -0.36
CA GLU A 1046 34.80 -36.85 0.61
C GLU A 1046 34.84 -36.06 1.92
N GLN A 1047 34.57 -34.75 1.86
CA GLN A 1047 34.61 -33.86 3.03
C GLN A 1047 33.25 -33.72 3.68
N ARG A 1048 32.16 -33.91 2.91
CA ARG A 1048 30.76 -33.83 3.37
C ARG A 1048 30.44 -32.54 4.12
N LYS A 1049 31.11 -31.44 3.80
CA LYS A 1049 30.89 -30.14 4.46
C LYS A 1049 29.84 -29.33 3.71
N MET A 1050 28.83 -28.85 4.43
CA MET A 1050 27.82 -27.91 3.96
C MET A 1050 27.85 -26.59 4.74
N ALA A 1051 27.43 -25.51 4.09
CA ALA A 1051 27.23 -24.23 4.75
C ALA A 1051 25.97 -24.28 5.62
N VAL A 1052 26.11 -24.21 6.93
CA VAL A 1052 24.97 -24.02 7.84
C VAL A 1052 24.82 -22.52 8.09
N ILE A 1053 23.62 -22.02 7.84
CA ILE A 1053 23.30 -20.59 7.89
C ILE A 1053 22.27 -20.32 9.00
N ALA A 1054 22.53 -19.29 9.81
CA ALA A 1054 21.69 -18.85 10.93
C ALA A 1054 21.51 -19.92 12.03
N GLU A 1055 22.59 -20.57 12.45
CA GLU A 1055 22.55 -21.47 13.61
C GLU A 1055 22.47 -20.64 14.91
N ALA A 1056 21.59 -21.05 15.83
CA ALA A 1056 21.42 -20.37 17.11
C ALA A 1056 22.69 -20.47 17.96
N ASN A 1057 23.07 -19.36 18.62
CA ASN A 1057 24.26 -19.26 19.47
C ASN A 1057 25.60 -19.56 18.74
N ALA A 1058 25.62 -19.44 17.42
CA ALA A 1058 26.80 -19.64 16.59
C ALA A 1058 27.04 -18.44 15.66
N LYS A 1059 28.09 -18.51 14.84
CA LYS A 1059 28.27 -17.55 13.74
C LYS A 1059 27.17 -17.75 12.71
N TRP A 1060 26.74 -16.67 12.05
CA TRP A 1060 25.71 -16.72 11.03
C TRP A 1060 26.04 -17.69 9.87
N PHE A 1061 27.33 -17.93 9.60
CA PHE A 1061 27.83 -18.89 8.62
C PHE A 1061 28.93 -19.77 9.20
N GLN A 1062 28.84 -21.07 8.90
CA GLN A 1062 29.85 -22.05 9.25
C GLN A 1062 29.75 -23.30 8.37
N LEU A 1063 30.85 -24.06 8.28
CA LEU A 1063 30.86 -25.34 7.60
C LEU A 1063 30.65 -26.46 8.62
N ARG A 1064 29.59 -27.26 8.44
CA ARG A 1064 29.28 -28.44 9.25
C ARG A 1064 29.25 -29.70 8.39
N ASP A 1065 29.40 -30.85 9.03
CA ASP A 1065 29.22 -32.15 8.38
C ASP A 1065 27.74 -32.36 8.00
N GLU A 1066 27.50 -32.92 6.81
CA GLU A 1066 26.17 -33.25 6.29
C GLU A 1066 25.53 -34.47 7.01
N SER A 1067 26.19 -35.08 7.99
CA SER A 1067 25.61 -36.12 8.85
C SER A 1067 24.25 -35.73 9.45
N LEU A 1068 24.01 -34.43 9.66
CA LEU A 1068 22.74 -33.90 10.17
C LEU A 1068 21.56 -34.24 9.25
N THR A 1069 21.70 -34.09 7.93
CA THR A 1069 20.64 -34.40 6.95
C THR A 1069 20.67 -35.86 6.51
N GLU A 1070 21.85 -36.49 6.43
CA GLU A 1070 21.94 -37.90 6.07
C GLU A 1070 21.27 -38.83 7.07
N ASN A 1071 21.41 -38.57 8.37
CA ASN A 1071 20.77 -39.40 9.39
C ASN A 1071 19.25 -39.34 9.28
N GLN A 1072 18.70 -38.16 8.95
CA GLN A 1072 17.27 -37.99 8.69
C GLN A 1072 16.82 -38.75 7.43
N CYS A 1073 17.66 -38.78 6.39
CA CYS A 1073 17.33 -39.43 5.12
C CYS A 1073 17.55 -40.95 5.10
N LYS A 1074 18.27 -41.52 6.07
CA LYS A 1074 18.45 -42.98 6.20
C LYS A 1074 17.26 -43.68 6.86
N THR A 1075 16.46 -42.92 7.60
CA THR A 1075 15.28 -43.41 8.34
C THR A 1075 13.96 -43.29 7.59
N THR A 1076 13.96 -42.59 6.44
CA THR A 1076 12.84 -42.45 5.50
C THR A 1076 13.09 -43.29 4.26
#